data_AF-A0A1F4YDG3-F1
#
_entry.id   AF-A0A1F4YDG3-F1
#
_cell.length_a   1.000
_cell.length_b   1.000
_cell.length_c   1.000
_cell.angle_alpha   90.00
_cell.angle_beta   90.00
_cell.angle_gamma   90.00
#
_symmetry.space_group_name_H-M   'P 1'
#
loop_
_entity.id
_entity.type
_entity.pdbx_description
1 polymer ?
#
loop_
_entity_poly.entity_id
_entity_poly.type
_entity_poly.pdbx_seq_one_letter_code
_entity_poly.pdbx_strand_id
1 'polypeptide(L)'
;MWNLYPYTQKKDTLMRVVGVKVFADGGTCGKCGALTIPYIAGQCRETYGHLFRGQAEMDSIVDTILGAGYPIAMHAIGDSAIGVGLHAFQQAFAGGGNTSRSRMEHVRVMRQDLADQMAQLGIGASIQFNWSNPSWMAHYDTIYPPELKDWLFAWRRLADRGIPVLGSNDIPYAVTTHPLKSISYLATRRERPTDTIPDWAVGDELTVLEGLKAMTLTNAWFAFEEEVKGSLTPGKLADLIVVLENPLAVDPFDVRYLNVVLTIMDGVVRHNRLQGVGGWQAQVSGVSSTLLGVAAQSDQIGWAVGDNGVILHTVNRGAEWQNVGAGLEEIHFHEIEPISADICLAAGYKSSPPTTYIYRTTDAGGSWSNVFEQANGFVNNITMSTPARGTAVGDPVGGFWVVLKTTDGGNTWNSISTPPVAQEGEYSYYSSVSWIDSLHGWFGTNQSRAFSSSDGGNNWSFVNLSSVQNIVALDFNQNSVGLAGGIFSLARSTNGGQIWQSLTTPGSGGHIRALLAEGNRFWLLRGRSTFVSTDTGVTWELRESLSSVLQDISLVQQGNNSLSGWVVGDSGRIVRYQEGVALCEAIPGDANASTNLTLADVISIVNYVFNKPVCLPLPTCWLSGLLCRGDWNGSGTVTLADAIRGVNYIFNKPGGPWNALSIGVCCLP
;
A
#
# COMPACT_ATOMS: atom_id res chain seq x y z
N MET A 1 -40.02 26.50 12.28
CA MET A 1 -39.05 25.60 11.61
C MET A 1 -38.43 24.60 12.60
N TRP A 2 -38.06 25.03 13.82
CA TRP A 2 -37.46 24.18 14.86
C TRP A 2 -38.23 22.88 15.20
N ASN A 3 -39.56 22.91 15.18
CA ASN A 3 -40.40 21.72 15.44
C ASN A 3 -40.40 20.69 14.30
N LEU A 4 -39.97 21.07 13.08
CA LEU A 4 -39.92 20.17 11.92
C LEU A 4 -38.66 19.30 11.89
N TYR A 5 -37.59 19.73 12.57
CA TYR A 5 -36.29 19.06 12.58
C TYR A 5 -35.71 19.05 14.00
N PRO A 6 -36.32 18.34 14.96
CA PRO A 6 -35.90 18.36 16.35
C PRO A 6 -34.42 17.98 16.49
N TYR A 7 -33.76 18.58 17.49
CA TYR A 7 -32.41 18.22 17.86
C TYR A 7 -32.35 16.72 18.18
N THR A 8 -31.48 15.99 17.49
CA THR A 8 -31.42 14.52 17.61
C THR A 8 -29.99 14.06 17.84
N GLN A 9 -29.77 13.48 19.02
CA GLN A 9 -28.52 12.83 19.37
C GLN A 9 -28.54 11.31 19.12
N LYS A 10 -29.35 10.83 18.17
CA LYS A 10 -29.41 9.39 17.87
C LYS A 10 -28.01 8.91 17.47
N LYS A 11 -27.47 7.99 18.27
CA LYS A 11 -26.06 7.57 18.22
C LYS A 11 -25.76 6.64 17.05
N ASP A 12 -26.79 6.08 16.41
CA ASP A 12 -26.66 4.94 15.48
C ASP A 12 -27.05 5.31 14.04
N THR A 13 -27.05 6.60 13.68
CA THR A 13 -27.39 7.06 12.34
C THR A 13 -26.27 7.88 11.72
N LEU A 14 -25.98 7.62 10.43
CA LEU A 14 -24.98 8.37 9.66
C LEU A 14 -25.33 9.87 9.50
N MET A 15 -26.63 10.21 9.57
CA MET A 15 -27.12 11.58 9.51
C MET A 15 -27.73 12.01 10.84
N ARG A 16 -27.37 13.21 11.32
CA ARG A 16 -27.83 13.76 12.61
C ARG A 16 -28.03 15.26 12.54
N VAL A 17 -28.94 15.76 13.36
CA VAL A 17 -29.11 17.21 13.61
C VAL A 17 -28.35 17.55 14.89
N VAL A 18 -27.13 18.07 14.73
CA VAL A 18 -26.15 18.25 15.84
C VAL A 18 -26.00 19.69 16.34
N GLY A 19 -26.67 20.66 15.69
CA GLY A 19 -26.61 22.07 16.08
C GLY A 19 -26.94 23.01 14.92
N VAL A 20 -26.72 24.29 15.15
CA VAL A 20 -26.99 25.36 14.18
C VAL A 20 -25.71 26.14 13.89
N LYS A 21 -25.41 26.35 12.60
CA LYS A 21 -24.33 27.23 12.16
C LYS A 21 -24.82 28.67 12.11
N VAL A 22 -24.10 29.58 12.78
CA VAL A 22 -24.37 31.03 12.76
C VAL A 22 -23.14 31.75 12.22
N PHE A 23 -23.32 32.86 11.51
CA PHE A 23 -22.22 33.70 10.99
C PHE A 23 -22.27 35.09 11.61
N ALA A 24 -21.21 35.45 12.36
CA ALA A 24 -21.05 36.78 12.92
C ALA A 24 -20.34 37.74 11.95
N ASP A 25 -19.36 37.25 11.17
CA ASP A 25 -18.60 38.03 10.19
C ASP A 25 -18.23 37.23 8.92
N GLY A 26 -17.44 37.85 8.03
CA GLY A 26 -16.99 37.26 6.77
C GLY A 26 -15.61 36.60 6.82
N GLY A 27 -15.13 36.16 5.66
CA GLY A 27 -13.83 35.48 5.49
C GLY A 27 -12.63 36.43 5.30
N THR A 28 -11.42 35.89 5.44
CA THR A 28 -10.18 36.68 5.34
C THR A 28 -9.65 36.94 3.94
N CYS A 29 -9.98 36.09 2.95
CA CYS A 29 -9.53 36.31 1.56
C CYS A 29 -10.03 37.64 0.97
N GLY A 30 -11.14 38.16 1.51
CA GLY A 30 -11.62 39.48 1.20
C GLY A 30 -11.48 40.45 2.36
N LYS A 31 -10.62 40.24 3.37
CA LYS A 31 -10.49 41.01 4.62
C LYS A 31 -11.84 41.40 5.25
N CYS A 32 -12.80 40.46 5.30
CA CYS A 32 -14.15 40.65 5.84
C CYS A 32 -14.33 40.22 7.31
N GLY A 33 -13.32 39.64 7.94
CA GLY A 33 -13.37 39.33 9.38
C GLY A 33 -13.44 40.63 10.18
N ALA A 34 -14.40 40.76 11.10
CA ALA A 34 -14.69 42.01 11.79
C ALA A 34 -13.70 42.28 12.94
N LEU A 35 -12.92 43.35 12.83
CA LEU A 35 -11.83 43.67 13.74
C LEU A 35 -12.11 44.91 14.60
N THR A 36 -11.47 45.02 15.75
CA THR A 36 -11.44 46.28 16.52
C THR A 36 -10.30 47.22 16.10
N ILE A 37 -9.27 46.68 15.44
CA ILE A 37 -8.14 47.43 14.85
C ILE A 37 -8.21 47.28 13.33
N PRO A 38 -8.04 48.36 12.54
CA PRO A 38 -8.20 48.29 11.09
C PRO A 38 -7.08 47.48 10.39
N TYR A 39 -7.42 46.78 9.30
CA TYR A 39 -6.47 46.20 8.35
C TYR A 39 -5.52 47.27 7.76
N ILE A 40 -4.33 46.86 7.31
CA ILE A 40 -3.30 47.76 6.73
C ILE A 40 -3.81 48.49 5.47
N ALA A 41 -4.61 47.81 4.63
CA ALA A 41 -5.25 48.38 3.44
C ALA A 41 -6.55 47.62 3.10
N GLY A 42 -7.58 48.25 2.53
CA GLY A 42 -8.93 47.67 2.27
C GLY A 42 -8.98 46.58 1.18
N GLN A 43 -10.01 45.74 1.01
CA GLN A 43 -11.41 45.64 1.48
C GLN A 43 -11.59 44.45 2.44
N CYS A 44 -12.54 44.35 3.40
CA CYS A 44 -14.04 44.41 3.28
C CYS A 44 -14.72 44.70 4.63
N ARG A 45 -15.61 45.66 4.86
CA ARG A 45 -16.00 46.84 4.09
C ARG A 45 -15.06 47.99 4.47
N GLU A 46 -13.80 47.72 4.12
CA GLU A 46 -12.70 48.63 3.80
C GLU A 46 -11.62 48.93 4.83
N THR A 47 -11.84 48.76 6.12
CA THR A 47 -10.72 48.65 7.06
C THR A 47 -11.00 47.80 8.29
N TYR A 48 -12.26 47.68 8.73
CA TYR A 48 -12.60 46.96 9.97
C TYR A 48 -13.28 45.61 9.78
N GLY A 49 -13.38 45.09 8.55
CA GLY A 49 -14.17 43.88 8.32
C GLY A 49 -15.65 44.18 8.07
N HIS A 50 -16.49 43.14 8.13
CA HIS A 50 -17.94 43.25 8.02
C HIS A 50 -18.61 42.37 9.07
N LEU A 51 -19.12 43.00 10.12
CA LEU A 51 -19.99 42.35 11.09
C LEU A 51 -21.38 42.20 10.48
N PHE A 52 -21.85 40.97 10.30
CA PHE A 52 -23.11 40.69 9.61
C PHE A 52 -24.35 41.00 10.44
N ARG A 53 -24.20 41.00 11.77
CA ARG A 53 -25.28 41.08 12.75
C ARG A 53 -24.82 41.95 13.92
N GLY A 54 -25.62 42.93 14.31
CA GLY A 54 -25.33 43.75 15.49
C GLY A 54 -25.58 42.98 16.80
N GLN A 55 -25.17 43.55 17.94
CA GLN A 55 -25.26 42.88 19.25
C GLN A 55 -26.67 42.40 19.58
N ALA A 56 -27.66 43.30 19.56
CA ALA A 56 -29.04 42.94 19.92
C ALA A 56 -29.65 41.85 19.02
N GLU A 57 -29.26 41.83 17.74
CA GLU A 57 -29.70 40.78 16.82
C GLU A 57 -29.00 39.45 17.13
N MET A 58 -27.70 39.47 17.43
CA MET A 58 -26.96 38.28 17.82
C MET A 58 -27.47 37.69 19.14
N ASP A 59 -27.76 38.54 20.14
CA ASP A 59 -28.34 38.13 21.43
C ASP A 59 -29.66 37.37 21.19
N SER A 60 -30.55 37.95 20.37
CA SER A 60 -31.84 37.34 20.01
C SER A 60 -31.68 36.02 19.26
N ILE A 61 -30.73 35.94 18.32
CA ILE A 61 -30.44 34.71 17.56
C ILE A 61 -29.93 33.61 18.50
N VAL A 62 -28.96 33.92 19.36
CA VAL A 62 -28.35 32.96 20.28
C VAL A 62 -29.37 32.47 21.30
N ASP A 63 -30.14 33.38 21.91
CA ASP A 63 -31.21 33.03 22.86
C ASP A 63 -32.26 32.14 22.21
N THR A 64 -32.70 32.46 20.99
CA THR A 64 -33.69 31.65 20.25
C THR A 64 -33.18 30.23 19.99
N ILE A 65 -31.93 30.07 19.56
CA ILE A 65 -31.38 28.76 19.19
C ILE A 65 -31.11 27.91 20.44
N LEU A 66 -30.50 28.49 21.47
CA LEU A 66 -30.21 27.80 22.73
C LEU A 66 -31.49 27.46 23.49
N GLY A 67 -32.48 28.37 23.50
CA GLY A 67 -33.81 28.13 24.06
C GLY A 67 -34.57 27.00 23.35
N ALA A 68 -34.26 26.75 22.07
CA ALA A 68 -34.76 25.60 21.32
C ALA A 68 -33.93 24.30 21.55
N GLY A 69 -32.86 24.36 22.36
CA GLY A 69 -32.06 23.20 22.76
C GLY A 69 -30.92 22.82 21.81
N TYR A 70 -30.55 23.67 20.85
CA TYR A 70 -29.50 23.35 19.88
C TYR A 70 -28.15 23.96 20.26
N PRO A 71 -27.05 23.20 20.19
CA PRO A 71 -25.70 23.77 20.21
C PRO A 71 -25.48 24.75 19.05
N ILE A 72 -24.70 25.80 19.29
CA ILE A 72 -24.33 26.77 18.27
C ILE A 72 -22.87 26.56 17.84
N ALA A 73 -22.67 26.49 16.52
CA ALA A 73 -21.37 26.61 15.87
C ALA A 73 -21.29 28.01 15.23
N MET A 74 -20.63 28.96 15.90
CA MET A 74 -20.61 30.35 15.45
C MET A 74 -19.33 30.67 14.68
N HIS A 75 -19.44 30.96 13.38
CA HIS A 75 -18.35 31.56 12.60
C HIS A 75 -18.04 32.95 13.15
N ALA A 76 -16.81 33.14 13.63
CA ALA A 76 -16.27 34.41 14.07
C ALA A 76 -14.75 34.42 13.85
N ILE A 77 -14.29 35.18 12.86
CA ILE A 77 -12.87 35.26 12.49
C ILE A 77 -12.16 36.40 13.22
N GLY A 78 -12.76 37.59 13.18
CA GLY A 78 -12.18 38.78 13.79
C GLY A 78 -12.58 38.97 15.25
N ASP A 79 -11.77 39.71 16.01
CA ASP A 79 -11.95 39.89 17.44
C ASP A 79 -13.25 40.64 17.80
N SER A 80 -13.72 41.55 16.94
CA SER A 80 -15.02 42.22 17.13
C SER A 80 -16.18 41.24 17.01
N ALA A 81 -16.14 40.34 16.03
CA ALA A 81 -17.16 39.30 15.85
C ALA A 81 -17.16 38.30 17.02
N ILE A 82 -15.97 37.91 17.49
CA ILE A 82 -15.80 37.05 18.67
C ILE A 82 -16.42 37.72 19.90
N GLY A 83 -16.12 39.01 20.14
CA GLY A 83 -16.70 39.76 21.25
C GLY A 83 -18.23 39.79 21.24
N VAL A 84 -18.83 40.08 20.07
CA VAL A 84 -20.29 40.08 19.90
C VAL A 84 -20.91 38.72 20.20
N GLY A 85 -20.28 37.64 19.73
CA GLY A 85 -20.71 36.27 19.98
C GLY A 85 -20.59 35.87 21.46
N LEU A 86 -19.45 36.17 22.10
CA LEU A 86 -19.24 35.85 23.52
C LEU A 86 -20.21 36.60 24.43
N HIS A 87 -20.53 37.87 24.11
CA HIS A 87 -21.56 38.60 24.83
C HIS A 87 -22.93 37.93 24.72
N ALA A 88 -23.34 37.54 23.52
CA ALA A 88 -24.61 36.86 23.30
C ALA A 88 -24.69 35.52 24.05
N PHE A 89 -23.60 34.73 24.05
CA PHE A 89 -23.51 33.51 24.87
C PHE A 89 -23.58 33.80 26.37
N GLN A 90 -22.89 34.84 26.84
CA GLN A 90 -22.89 35.22 28.25
C GLN A 90 -24.31 35.58 28.73
N GLN A 91 -25.07 36.33 27.94
CA GLN A 91 -26.47 36.64 28.25
C GLN A 91 -27.33 35.38 28.27
N ALA A 92 -27.25 34.55 27.23
CA ALA A 92 -28.09 33.36 27.10
C ALA A 92 -27.80 32.28 28.16
N PHE A 93 -26.55 32.15 28.61
CA PHE A 93 -26.21 31.20 29.66
C PHE A 93 -26.65 31.64 31.06
N ALA A 94 -26.92 32.93 31.29
CA ALA A 94 -27.36 33.48 32.58
C ALA A 94 -26.54 32.99 33.80
N GLY A 95 -25.23 32.74 33.61
CA GLY A 95 -24.33 32.20 34.65
C GLY A 95 -24.29 30.68 34.81
N GLY A 96 -25.11 29.92 34.05
CA GLY A 96 -25.16 28.45 34.08
C GLY A 96 -24.06 27.74 33.28
N GLY A 97 -23.26 28.48 32.51
CA GLY A 97 -22.17 27.94 31.68
C GLY A 97 -22.64 27.19 30.43
N ASN A 98 -21.68 26.79 29.59
CA ASN A 98 -21.94 26.16 28.29
C ASN A 98 -22.26 24.66 28.38
N THR A 99 -23.45 24.31 28.86
CA THR A 99 -23.93 22.91 28.88
C THR A 99 -24.24 22.37 27.48
N SER A 100 -24.50 23.24 26.51
CA SER A 100 -24.81 22.88 25.12
C SER A 100 -23.57 22.51 24.29
N ARG A 101 -22.35 22.68 24.81
CA ARG A 101 -21.09 22.50 24.05
C ARG A 101 -21.04 23.40 22.79
N SER A 102 -21.61 24.60 22.88
CA SER A 102 -21.50 25.62 21.84
C SER A 102 -20.04 26.05 21.64
N ARG A 103 -19.70 26.44 20.42
CA ARG A 103 -18.32 26.73 20.02
C ARG A 103 -18.24 27.86 19.02
N MET A 104 -17.05 28.44 18.93
CA MET A 104 -16.68 29.37 17.87
C MET A 104 -15.83 28.67 16.81
N GLU A 105 -16.15 28.95 15.56
CA GLU A 105 -15.43 28.49 14.39
C GLU A 105 -14.41 29.55 13.98
N HIS A 106 -13.23 29.09 13.60
CA HIS A 106 -12.06 29.85 13.13
C HIS A 106 -11.22 30.50 14.21
N VAL A 107 -11.81 31.38 15.03
CA VAL A 107 -11.14 32.07 16.15
C VAL A 107 -9.74 32.59 15.80
N ARG A 108 -9.63 33.26 14.65
CA ARG A 108 -8.33 33.59 14.05
C ARG A 108 -7.63 34.74 14.76
N VAL A 109 -8.33 35.85 14.97
CA VAL A 109 -7.80 37.03 15.64
C VAL A 109 -8.36 37.05 17.05
N MET A 110 -7.57 36.56 18.01
CA MET A 110 -8.03 36.36 19.38
C MET A 110 -7.30 37.28 20.37
N ARG A 111 -8.02 38.28 20.88
CA ARG A 111 -7.55 39.14 21.98
C ARG A 111 -7.51 38.35 23.30
N GLN A 112 -6.55 38.63 24.18
CA GLN A 112 -6.31 37.83 25.39
C GLN A 112 -7.49 37.86 26.37
N ASP A 113 -8.13 39.00 26.58
CA ASP A 113 -9.33 39.15 27.42
C ASP A 113 -10.54 38.38 26.86
N LEU A 114 -10.69 38.33 25.53
CA LEU A 114 -11.71 37.51 24.88
C LEU A 114 -11.44 36.02 25.07
N ALA A 115 -10.16 35.60 25.01
CA ALA A 115 -9.78 34.24 25.35
C ALA A 115 -10.08 33.89 26.81
N ASP A 116 -9.83 34.81 27.75
CA ASP A 116 -10.16 34.62 29.17
C ASP A 116 -11.69 34.49 29.36
N GLN A 117 -12.48 35.33 28.69
CA GLN A 117 -13.94 35.26 28.71
C GLN A 117 -14.46 33.96 28.08
N MET A 118 -13.87 33.54 26.95
CA MET A 118 -14.20 32.28 26.27
C MET A 118 -13.97 31.08 27.18
N ALA A 119 -12.85 31.05 27.90
CA ALA A 119 -12.55 30.05 28.91
C ALA A 119 -13.55 30.07 30.07
N GLN A 120 -13.86 31.26 30.60
CA GLN A 120 -14.81 31.41 31.71
C GLN A 120 -16.23 30.93 31.34
N LEU A 121 -16.66 31.16 30.10
CA LEU A 121 -17.95 30.68 29.60
C LEU A 121 -17.93 29.18 29.22
N GLY A 122 -16.75 28.58 29.09
CA GLY A 122 -16.59 27.20 28.60
C GLY A 122 -16.92 27.05 27.12
N ILE A 123 -16.79 28.11 26.32
CA ILE A 123 -17.05 28.07 24.87
C ILE A 123 -15.87 27.39 24.16
N GLY A 124 -16.18 26.47 23.24
CA GLY A 124 -15.19 25.73 22.46
C GLY A 124 -14.55 26.50 21.32
N ALA A 125 -13.35 26.08 20.89
CA ALA A 125 -12.62 26.64 19.76
C ALA A 125 -12.44 25.61 18.62
N SER A 126 -12.99 25.88 17.44
CA SER A 126 -12.78 25.09 16.22
C SER A 126 -11.76 25.78 15.31
N ILE A 127 -10.56 25.21 15.25
CA ILE A 127 -9.42 25.80 14.54
C ILE A 127 -9.08 25.01 13.28
N GLN A 128 -8.65 25.72 12.22
CA GLN A 128 -8.31 25.12 10.94
C GLN A 128 -6.80 25.00 10.83
N PHE A 129 -6.25 23.83 11.18
CA PHE A 129 -4.81 23.62 11.33
C PHE A 129 -4.00 24.01 10.09
N ASN A 130 -4.57 23.86 8.90
CA ASN A 130 -3.88 24.17 7.66
C ASN A 130 -3.86 25.66 7.28
N TRP A 131 -4.57 26.52 8.02
CA TRP A 131 -4.54 27.96 7.83
C TRP A 131 -3.30 28.62 8.44
N SER A 132 -2.57 27.91 9.31
CA SER A 132 -1.24 28.33 9.81
C SER A 132 -0.09 27.92 8.88
N ASN A 133 -0.38 27.63 7.61
CA ASN A 133 0.66 27.28 6.63
C ASN A 133 1.53 28.52 6.25
N PRO A 134 2.87 28.40 6.16
CA PRO A 134 3.78 29.51 5.90
C PRO A 134 3.54 30.30 4.62
N SER A 135 3.11 29.62 3.55
CA SER A 135 2.86 30.26 2.26
C SER A 135 1.77 31.33 2.37
N TRP A 136 0.89 31.23 3.38
CA TRP A 136 -0.07 32.26 3.76
C TRP A 136 0.40 33.19 4.87
N MET A 137 1.34 32.77 5.72
CA MET A 137 1.82 33.59 6.83
C MET A 137 2.51 34.88 6.38
N ALA A 138 3.35 34.80 5.35
CA ALA A 138 3.94 36.00 4.73
C ALA A 138 2.87 36.94 4.14
N HIS A 139 1.76 36.38 3.65
CA HIS A 139 0.64 37.18 3.17
C HIS A 139 -0.05 37.94 4.32
N TYR A 140 -0.13 37.35 5.52
CA TYR A 140 -0.74 38.01 6.68
C TYR A 140 0.03 39.25 7.16
N ASP A 141 1.35 39.33 6.91
CA ASP A 141 2.15 40.56 7.15
C ASP A 141 1.75 41.73 6.27
N THR A 142 1.08 41.47 5.15
CA THR A 142 0.56 42.53 4.28
C THR A 142 -0.90 42.89 4.58
N ILE A 143 -1.59 42.10 5.42
CA ILE A 143 -3.02 42.28 5.73
C ILE A 143 -3.24 42.88 7.12
N TYR A 144 -2.60 42.31 8.15
CA TYR A 144 -2.84 42.67 9.55
C TYR A 144 -1.74 43.59 10.08
N PRO A 145 -2.07 44.68 10.78
CA PRO A 145 -1.09 45.58 11.36
C PRO A 145 -0.33 44.91 12.51
N PRO A 146 0.85 45.43 12.89
CA PRO A 146 1.71 44.82 13.93
C PRO A 146 1.00 44.53 15.25
N GLU A 147 0.05 45.37 15.66
CA GLU A 147 -0.69 45.26 16.92
C GLU A 147 -1.58 44.01 17.01
N LEU A 148 -1.98 43.46 15.86
CA LEU A 148 -2.81 42.24 15.81
C LEU A 148 -1.98 40.96 15.69
N LYS A 149 -0.67 41.06 15.50
CA LYS A 149 0.18 39.91 15.18
C LYS A 149 0.18 38.86 16.29
N ASP A 150 0.26 39.30 17.53
CA ASP A 150 0.21 38.43 18.70
C ASP A 150 -1.16 37.78 18.93
N TRP A 151 -2.20 38.18 18.18
CA TRP A 151 -3.56 37.63 18.29
C TRP A 151 -3.84 36.61 17.18
N LEU A 152 -3.02 36.59 16.13
CA LEU A 152 -3.23 35.73 14.96
C LEU A 152 -2.84 34.29 15.25
N PHE A 153 -3.82 33.38 15.12
CA PHE A 153 -3.61 31.96 15.32
C PHE A 153 -2.94 31.63 16.67
N ALA A 154 -3.27 32.39 17.72
CA ALA A 154 -2.72 32.22 19.07
C ALA A 154 -3.33 31.01 19.80
N TRP A 155 -3.31 29.84 19.13
CA TRP A 155 -4.06 28.65 19.53
C TRP A 155 -3.47 27.95 20.76
N ARG A 156 -2.14 28.01 20.95
CA ARG A 156 -1.50 27.54 22.18
C ARG A 156 -2.09 28.22 23.41
N ARG A 157 -2.27 29.54 23.34
CA ARG A 157 -2.85 30.34 24.43
C ARG A 157 -4.30 30.00 24.73
N LEU A 158 -5.07 29.52 23.74
CA LEU A 158 -6.42 29.00 23.98
C LEU A 158 -6.34 27.67 24.74
N ALA A 159 -5.52 26.75 24.25
CA ALA A 159 -5.37 25.43 24.85
C ALA A 159 -4.81 25.50 26.29
N ASP A 160 -3.89 26.42 26.58
CA ASP A 160 -3.33 26.62 27.93
C ASP A 160 -4.34 27.14 28.95
N ARG A 161 -5.41 27.78 28.48
CA ARG A 161 -6.56 28.21 29.31
C ARG A 161 -7.57 27.10 29.56
N GLY A 162 -7.31 25.89 29.06
CA GLY A 162 -8.24 24.76 29.15
C GLY A 162 -9.47 24.90 28.25
N ILE A 163 -9.44 25.81 27.27
CA ILE A 163 -10.50 25.91 26.27
C ILE A 163 -10.52 24.61 25.44
N PRO A 164 -11.67 23.94 25.27
CA PRO A 164 -11.72 22.75 24.43
C PRO A 164 -11.46 23.11 22.96
N VAL A 165 -10.33 22.64 22.42
CA VAL A 165 -9.90 22.88 21.04
C VAL A 165 -10.19 21.66 20.15
N LEU A 166 -10.96 21.87 19.07
CA LEU A 166 -11.20 20.88 18.03
C LEU A 166 -10.54 21.28 16.70
N GLY A 167 -10.17 20.28 15.90
CA GLY A 167 -9.49 20.46 14.62
C GLY A 167 -10.40 20.22 13.42
N SER A 168 -10.32 21.10 12.43
CA SER A 168 -11.03 20.98 11.14
C SER A 168 -10.15 21.44 9.96
N ASN A 169 -10.60 21.17 8.73
CA ASN A 169 -9.94 21.67 7.51
C ASN A 169 -10.80 22.69 6.74
N ASP A 170 -12.12 22.80 6.97
CA ASP A 170 -12.99 23.70 6.20
C ASP A 170 -12.91 23.50 4.66
N ILE A 171 -13.06 22.24 4.22
CA ILE A 171 -13.07 21.84 2.80
C ILE A 171 -14.35 22.34 2.12
N PRO A 172 -14.30 22.89 0.89
CA PRO A 172 -13.18 22.87 -0.08
C PRO A 172 -12.26 24.10 -0.05
N TYR A 173 -12.38 25.00 0.92
CA TYR A 173 -11.55 26.21 0.97
C TYR A 173 -10.09 25.91 1.35
N ALA A 174 -9.85 24.82 2.06
CA ALA A 174 -8.52 24.36 2.44
C ALA A 174 -7.64 23.86 1.29
N VAL A 175 -6.33 24.13 1.40
CA VAL A 175 -5.27 23.66 0.47
C VAL A 175 -5.01 22.14 0.51
N THR A 176 -5.54 21.42 1.50
CA THR A 176 -5.33 19.98 1.63
C THR A 176 -6.49 19.28 2.31
N THR A 177 -6.87 18.11 1.78
CA THR A 177 -7.80 17.17 2.40
C THR A 177 -7.11 16.20 3.37
N HIS A 178 -5.79 16.28 3.56
CA HIS A 178 -4.99 15.26 4.26
C HIS A 178 -4.77 15.61 5.75
N PRO A 179 -5.40 14.90 6.72
CA PRO A 179 -5.37 15.28 8.14
C PRO A 179 -3.97 15.31 8.76
N LEU A 180 -3.12 14.32 8.44
CA LEU A 180 -1.74 14.26 8.97
C LEU A 180 -0.88 15.44 8.49
N LYS A 181 -1.14 15.95 7.29
CA LYS A 181 -0.47 17.15 6.76
C LYS A 181 -0.92 18.39 7.52
N SER A 182 -2.22 18.49 7.82
CA SER A 182 -2.76 19.54 8.67
C SER A 182 -2.18 19.51 10.09
N ILE A 183 -2.05 18.33 10.70
CA ILE A 183 -1.42 18.18 12.03
C ILE A 183 0.05 18.62 12.01
N SER A 184 0.79 18.29 10.94
CA SER A 184 2.16 18.78 10.76
C SER A 184 2.22 20.32 10.69
N TYR A 185 1.28 20.97 9.98
CA TYR A 185 1.19 22.43 9.93
C TYR A 185 0.86 23.06 11.29
N LEU A 186 0.02 22.42 12.09
CA LEU A 186 -0.26 22.84 13.44
C LEU A 186 0.99 22.78 14.34
N ALA A 187 1.78 21.71 14.20
CA ALA A 187 2.92 21.43 15.06
C ALA A 187 4.22 22.13 14.66
N THR A 188 4.34 22.52 13.39
CA THR A 188 5.58 23.11 12.87
C THR A 188 5.41 24.51 12.32
N ARG A 189 4.18 24.89 11.91
CA ARG A 189 3.94 26.08 11.08
C ARG A 189 4.90 26.14 9.88
N ARG A 190 5.21 25.00 9.24
CA ARG A 190 6.14 24.87 8.09
C ARG A 190 5.51 24.09 6.93
N GLU A 191 5.86 24.47 5.69
CA GLU A 191 5.48 23.75 4.47
C GLU A 191 6.67 23.03 3.84
N ARG A 192 7.86 23.63 3.93
CA ARG A 192 9.15 23.08 3.54
C ARG A 192 10.07 23.02 4.77
N PRO A 193 11.03 22.08 4.82
CA PRO A 193 11.96 21.99 5.95
C PRO A 193 12.74 23.29 6.21
N THR A 194 12.97 24.08 5.16
CA THR A 194 13.73 25.33 5.19
C THR A 194 12.89 26.57 5.50
N ASP A 195 11.58 26.44 5.68
CA ASP A 195 10.74 27.60 5.98
C ASP A 195 11.05 28.17 7.37
N THR A 196 11.19 29.48 7.44
CA THR A 196 11.29 30.23 8.69
C THR A 196 9.92 30.69 9.15
N ILE A 197 9.64 30.57 10.45
CA ILE A 197 8.39 31.02 11.06
C ILE A 197 8.55 32.50 11.43
N PRO A 198 7.58 33.39 11.13
CA PRO A 198 7.61 34.77 11.61
C PRO A 198 7.66 34.84 13.14
N ASP A 199 8.40 35.80 13.69
CA ASP A 199 8.63 35.93 15.14
C ASP A 199 7.32 35.94 15.96
N TRP A 200 6.27 36.62 15.45
CA TRP A 200 4.97 36.73 16.11
C TRP A 200 4.20 35.41 16.21
N ALA A 201 4.60 34.40 15.44
CA ALA A 201 3.93 33.11 15.37
C ALA A 201 4.68 32.00 16.12
N VAL A 202 5.91 32.27 16.55
CA VAL A 202 6.74 31.33 17.30
C VAL A 202 6.17 31.13 18.70
N GLY A 203 6.06 29.89 19.15
CA GLY A 203 5.59 29.53 20.50
C GLY A 203 4.08 29.32 20.59
N ASP A 204 3.33 29.57 19.52
CA ASP A 204 1.88 29.31 19.45
C ASP A 204 1.53 28.00 18.71
N GLU A 205 2.52 27.13 18.46
CA GLU A 205 2.33 25.78 17.94
C GLU A 205 1.67 24.83 18.96
N LEU A 206 0.87 23.87 18.49
CA LEU A 206 0.38 22.75 19.32
C LEU A 206 1.13 21.47 18.94
N THR A 207 1.35 20.59 19.89
CA THR A 207 2.05 19.31 19.63
C THR A 207 1.25 18.39 18.69
N VAL A 208 1.93 17.42 18.08
CA VAL A 208 1.28 16.37 17.25
C VAL A 208 0.22 15.63 18.05
N LEU A 209 0.49 15.31 19.33
CA LEU A 209 -0.47 14.64 20.20
C LEU A 209 -1.72 15.50 20.44
N GLU A 210 -1.56 16.81 20.66
CA GLU A 210 -2.69 17.73 20.80
C GLU A 210 -3.50 17.83 19.50
N GLY A 211 -2.84 17.88 18.35
CA GLY A 211 -3.50 17.83 17.04
C GLY A 211 -4.33 16.56 16.83
N LEU A 212 -3.76 15.39 17.18
CA LEU A 212 -4.48 14.11 17.12
C LEU A 212 -5.69 14.09 18.05
N LYS A 213 -5.56 14.56 19.30
CA LYS A 213 -6.67 14.66 20.26
C LYS A 213 -7.77 15.62 19.77
N ALA A 214 -7.38 16.77 19.24
CA ALA A 214 -8.32 17.77 18.72
C ALA A 214 -9.10 17.26 17.50
N MET A 215 -8.48 16.43 16.65
CA MET A 215 -9.17 15.82 15.50
C MET A 215 -10.00 14.56 15.84
N THR A 216 -9.80 13.96 17.02
CA THR A 216 -10.46 12.72 17.44
C THR A 216 -11.35 12.93 18.67
N LEU A 217 -10.77 12.89 19.86
CA LEU A 217 -11.45 13.00 21.15
C LEU A 217 -12.31 14.26 21.25
N THR A 218 -11.75 15.42 20.95
CA THR A 218 -12.46 16.68 21.14
C THR A 218 -13.59 16.85 20.13
N ASN A 219 -13.39 16.42 18.88
CA ASN A 219 -14.44 16.38 17.86
C ASN A 219 -15.60 15.48 18.29
N ALA A 220 -15.32 14.28 18.80
CA ALA A 220 -16.35 13.38 19.31
C ALA A 220 -17.11 14.00 20.49
N TRP A 221 -16.42 14.69 21.40
CA TRP A 221 -17.04 15.41 22.51
C TRP A 221 -17.98 16.53 22.02
N PHE A 222 -17.57 17.35 21.07
CA PHE A 222 -18.48 18.38 20.52
C PHE A 222 -19.69 17.82 19.79
N ALA A 223 -19.61 16.58 19.29
CA ALA A 223 -20.71 15.87 18.66
C ALA A 223 -21.59 15.08 19.64
N PHE A 224 -21.26 15.06 20.95
CA PHE A 224 -21.88 14.21 21.96
C PHE A 224 -21.76 12.71 21.64
N GLU A 225 -20.60 12.33 21.10
CA GLU A 225 -20.26 10.98 20.65
C GLU A 225 -19.02 10.43 21.34
N GLU A 226 -18.51 11.09 22.38
CA GLU A 226 -17.33 10.64 23.12
C GLU A 226 -17.50 9.24 23.73
N GLU A 227 -18.72 8.84 24.07
CA GLU A 227 -19.03 7.47 24.56
C GLU A 227 -19.14 6.44 23.44
N VAL A 228 -19.12 6.88 22.19
CA VAL A 228 -19.33 6.05 21.00
C VAL A 228 -18.09 5.99 20.12
N LYS A 229 -17.32 7.07 19.99
CA LYS A 229 -16.12 7.14 19.14
C LYS A 229 -15.12 8.19 19.63
N GLY A 230 -14.06 8.40 18.85
CA GLY A 230 -12.96 9.32 19.15
C GLY A 230 -11.79 8.67 19.91
N SER A 231 -12.00 7.51 20.53
CA SER A 231 -10.94 6.67 21.09
C SER A 231 -11.19 5.19 20.78
N LEU A 232 -10.14 4.38 20.94
CA LEU A 232 -10.21 2.91 20.82
C LEU A 232 -10.39 2.22 22.18
N THR A 233 -11.12 2.88 23.09
CA THR A 233 -11.47 2.31 24.39
C THR A 233 -12.53 1.22 24.19
N PRO A 234 -12.46 0.07 24.89
CA PRO A 234 -13.46 -0.99 24.77
C PRO A 234 -14.90 -0.46 24.93
N GLY A 235 -15.78 -0.88 24.01
CA GLY A 235 -17.19 -0.44 23.96
C GLY A 235 -17.48 0.68 22.94
N LYS A 236 -16.46 1.32 22.37
CA LYS A 236 -16.60 2.32 21.31
C LYS A 236 -16.45 1.71 19.91
N LEU A 237 -16.88 2.45 18.90
CA LEU A 237 -16.68 2.13 17.48
C LEU A 237 -15.20 1.99 17.17
N ALA A 238 -14.87 0.99 16.36
CA ALA A 238 -13.54 0.81 15.79
C ALA A 238 -13.34 1.75 14.59
N ASP A 239 -13.37 3.05 14.85
CA ASP A 239 -13.01 4.12 13.91
C ASP A 239 -11.51 4.38 14.06
N LEU A 240 -10.70 3.79 13.19
CA LEU A 240 -9.24 3.89 13.27
C LEU A 240 -8.56 3.93 11.91
N ILE A 241 -7.34 4.43 11.93
CA ILE A 241 -6.38 4.28 10.85
C ILE A 241 -5.16 3.51 11.34
N VAL A 242 -4.50 2.80 10.44
CA VAL A 242 -3.18 2.21 10.67
C VAL A 242 -2.16 2.99 9.85
N VAL A 243 -1.10 3.41 10.52
CA VAL A 243 0.07 4.08 9.93
C VAL A 243 1.31 3.25 10.20
N LEU A 244 2.27 3.27 9.28
CA LEU A 244 3.47 2.41 9.34
C LEU A 244 4.48 2.85 10.40
N GLU A 245 4.46 4.11 10.80
CA GLU A 245 5.37 4.68 11.79
C GLU A 245 4.59 5.41 12.86
N ASN A 246 5.16 5.49 14.06
CA ASN A 246 4.52 6.17 15.18
C ASN A 246 4.56 7.70 14.95
N PRO A 247 3.41 8.38 14.79
CA PRO A 247 3.37 9.82 14.55
C PRO A 247 3.92 10.66 15.71
N LEU A 248 4.08 10.08 16.90
CA LEU A 248 4.67 10.74 18.07
C LEU A 248 6.19 10.55 18.19
N ALA A 249 6.78 9.70 17.35
CA ALA A 249 8.21 9.37 17.40
C ALA A 249 9.02 9.92 16.22
N VAL A 250 8.35 10.30 15.13
CA VAL A 250 8.98 10.97 13.97
C VAL A 250 9.09 12.47 14.21
N ASP A 251 9.90 13.16 13.40
CA ASP A 251 9.91 14.62 13.40
C ASP A 251 8.49 15.16 13.11
N PRO A 252 7.99 16.16 13.85
CA PRO A 252 6.66 16.73 13.61
C PRO A 252 6.43 17.23 12.18
N PHE A 253 7.49 17.63 11.48
CA PHE A 253 7.43 17.96 10.06
C PHE A 253 7.14 16.72 9.20
N ASP A 254 7.70 15.56 9.54
CA ASP A 254 7.60 14.34 8.76
C ASP A 254 6.26 13.59 8.93
N VAL A 255 5.48 13.90 9.97
CA VAL A 255 4.12 13.36 10.18
C VAL A 255 3.25 13.46 8.92
N ARG A 256 3.43 14.50 8.12
CA ARG A 256 2.70 14.73 6.86
C ARG A 256 2.94 13.67 5.78
N TYR A 257 4.03 12.93 5.86
CA TYR A 257 4.44 11.91 4.89
C TYR A 257 4.05 10.49 5.32
N LEU A 258 3.51 10.33 6.52
CA LEU A 258 3.11 9.03 7.01
C LEU A 258 1.99 8.42 6.17
N ASN A 259 2.20 7.16 5.78
CA ASN A 259 1.28 6.42 4.95
C ASN A 259 0.18 5.77 5.80
N VAL A 260 -1.07 6.12 5.51
CA VAL A 260 -2.24 5.40 6.04
C VAL A 260 -2.47 4.14 5.19
N VAL A 261 -2.24 2.98 5.79
CA VAL A 261 -2.31 1.67 5.11
C VAL A 261 -3.65 0.97 5.31
N LEU A 262 -4.40 1.33 6.35
CA LEU A 262 -5.74 0.82 6.63
C LEU A 262 -6.59 1.92 7.23
N THR A 263 -7.87 1.97 6.83
CA THR A 263 -8.91 2.78 7.48
C THR A 263 -10.09 1.88 7.78
N ILE A 264 -10.50 1.86 9.04
CA ILE A 264 -11.67 1.16 9.55
C ILE A 264 -12.66 2.21 10.04
N MET A 265 -13.92 2.07 9.65
CA MET A 265 -15.03 2.89 10.14
C MET A 265 -16.12 1.95 10.62
N ASP A 266 -16.53 2.09 11.87
CA ASP A 266 -17.54 1.27 12.53
C ASP A 266 -17.19 -0.23 12.46
N GLY A 267 -15.91 -0.56 12.68
CA GLY A 267 -15.41 -1.95 12.56
C GLY A 267 -15.35 -2.51 11.14
N VAL A 268 -15.83 -1.76 10.14
CA VAL A 268 -15.78 -2.14 8.73
C VAL A 268 -14.60 -1.48 8.06
N VAL A 269 -13.77 -2.28 7.41
CA VAL A 269 -12.66 -1.77 6.58
C VAL A 269 -13.23 -0.96 5.41
N ARG A 270 -12.88 0.33 5.31
CA ARG A 270 -13.33 1.25 4.25
C ARG A 270 -12.26 1.54 3.23
N HIS A 271 -11.01 1.53 3.67
CA HIS A 271 -9.84 1.69 2.82
C HIS A 271 -8.79 0.70 3.29
N ASN A 272 -8.26 -0.08 2.36
CA ASN A 272 -7.30 -1.12 2.68
C ASN A 272 -6.20 -1.12 1.61
N ARG A 273 -5.00 -0.70 2.00
CA ARG A 273 -3.78 -0.97 1.21
C ARG A 273 -3.04 -2.20 1.71
N LEU A 274 -3.53 -2.85 2.77
CA LEU A 274 -3.08 -4.18 3.18
C LEU A 274 -3.74 -5.29 2.33
N GLN A 275 -4.90 -5.01 1.69
CA GLN A 275 -5.51 -5.89 0.68
C GLN A 275 -5.21 -5.34 -0.72
N GLY A 276 -4.34 -6.04 -1.44
CA GLY A 276 -3.65 -5.56 -2.64
C GLY A 276 -2.14 -5.83 -2.55
N VAL A 277 -1.63 -6.10 -1.35
CA VAL A 277 -0.35 -6.77 -1.17
C VAL A 277 -0.62 -8.27 -1.20
N GLY A 278 -0.42 -8.89 -2.36
CA GLY A 278 0.14 -10.22 -2.28
C GLY A 278 1.48 -10.09 -1.56
N GLY A 279 1.67 -10.83 -0.47
CA GLY A 279 2.86 -10.64 0.36
C GLY A 279 4.11 -11.07 -0.39
N TRP A 280 5.03 -10.14 -0.62
CA TRP A 280 6.40 -10.47 -0.99
C TRP A 280 7.12 -10.97 0.26
N GLN A 281 7.53 -12.24 0.25
CA GLN A 281 8.24 -12.87 1.36
C GLN A 281 9.64 -13.26 0.91
N ALA A 282 10.65 -12.68 1.55
CA ALA A 282 12.03 -13.08 1.31
C ALA A 282 12.25 -14.55 1.71
N GLN A 283 12.97 -15.29 0.88
CA GLN A 283 13.31 -16.69 1.12
C GLN A 283 14.83 -16.86 1.19
N VAL A 284 15.25 -17.90 1.92
CA VAL A 284 16.66 -18.26 2.04
C VAL A 284 16.99 -19.27 0.94
N SER A 285 17.82 -18.85 -0.02
CA SER A 285 18.24 -19.68 -1.15
C SER A 285 19.39 -20.63 -0.83
N GLY A 286 20.16 -20.33 0.23
CA GLY A 286 21.38 -21.08 0.60
C GLY A 286 22.61 -20.77 -0.27
N VAL A 287 22.52 -19.82 -1.20
CA VAL A 287 23.62 -19.44 -2.10
C VAL A 287 23.84 -17.92 -2.13
N SER A 288 25.02 -17.50 -2.59
CA SER A 288 25.35 -16.07 -2.80
C SER A 288 25.54 -15.71 -4.27
N SER A 289 25.53 -16.68 -5.19
CA SER A 289 25.58 -16.44 -6.64
C SER A 289 24.37 -15.61 -7.09
N THR A 290 24.52 -14.82 -8.14
CA THR A 290 23.36 -14.19 -8.79
C THR A 290 22.47 -15.27 -9.38
N LEU A 291 21.17 -15.18 -9.10
CA LEU A 291 20.15 -16.00 -9.72
C LEU A 291 19.59 -15.26 -10.92
N LEU A 292 19.64 -15.90 -12.09
CA LEU A 292 19.36 -15.30 -13.40
C LEU A 292 18.00 -15.69 -13.96
N GLY A 293 17.49 -16.89 -13.63
CA GLY A 293 16.21 -17.40 -14.11
C GLY A 293 15.41 -18.08 -13.01
N VAL A 294 14.08 -18.02 -13.11
CA VAL A 294 13.15 -18.66 -12.17
C VAL A 294 11.91 -19.19 -12.88
N ALA A 295 11.43 -20.35 -12.45
CA ALA A 295 10.17 -20.90 -12.96
C ALA A 295 9.31 -21.48 -11.85
N ALA A 296 8.06 -21.03 -11.79
CA ALA A 296 7.02 -21.60 -10.95
C ALA A 296 6.26 -22.68 -11.73
N GLN A 297 6.29 -23.93 -11.27
CA GLN A 297 5.47 -25.00 -11.85
C GLN A 297 4.09 -25.06 -11.18
N SER A 298 4.03 -24.72 -9.89
CA SER A 298 2.80 -24.61 -9.09
C SER A 298 3.02 -23.65 -7.91
N ASP A 299 2.05 -23.51 -7.00
CA ASP A 299 2.28 -22.77 -5.74
C ASP A 299 3.30 -23.44 -4.82
N GLN A 300 3.50 -24.75 -4.97
CA GLN A 300 4.39 -25.58 -4.16
C GLN A 300 5.76 -25.78 -4.78
N ILE A 301 5.81 -25.95 -6.09
CA ILE A 301 6.99 -26.37 -6.83
C ILE A 301 7.56 -25.21 -7.63
N GLY A 302 8.83 -24.90 -7.37
CA GLY A 302 9.55 -23.80 -8.01
C GLY A 302 11.03 -24.14 -8.23
N TRP A 303 11.59 -23.57 -9.28
CA TRP A 303 12.99 -23.74 -9.67
C TRP A 303 13.66 -22.38 -9.86
N ALA A 304 14.95 -22.27 -9.55
CA ALA A 304 15.75 -21.09 -9.82
C ALA A 304 17.16 -21.47 -10.26
N VAL A 305 17.77 -20.70 -11.15
CA VAL A 305 19.10 -21.01 -11.70
C VAL A 305 20.02 -19.80 -11.69
N GLY A 306 21.33 -20.04 -11.71
CA GLY A 306 22.32 -18.98 -11.74
C GLY A 306 23.74 -19.43 -12.06
N ASP A 307 24.69 -18.55 -11.75
CA ASP A 307 26.11 -18.78 -11.99
C ASP A 307 26.69 -19.94 -11.17
N ASN A 308 27.79 -20.53 -11.69
CA ASN A 308 28.57 -21.59 -11.04
C ASN A 308 27.78 -22.88 -10.81
N GLY A 309 26.97 -23.29 -11.80
CA GLY A 309 26.19 -24.52 -11.76
C GLY A 309 25.00 -24.50 -10.80
N VAL A 310 24.61 -23.34 -10.28
CA VAL A 310 23.51 -23.25 -9.31
C VAL A 310 22.18 -23.59 -9.98
N ILE A 311 21.55 -24.65 -9.49
CA ILE A 311 20.16 -25.01 -9.79
C ILE A 311 19.48 -25.28 -8.45
N LEU A 312 18.48 -24.48 -8.10
CA LEU A 312 17.72 -24.59 -6.87
C LEU A 312 16.33 -25.14 -7.17
N HIS A 313 15.85 -26.05 -6.32
CA HIS A 313 14.53 -26.65 -6.41
C HIS A 313 13.82 -26.58 -5.05
N THR A 314 12.53 -26.25 -5.06
CA THR A 314 11.65 -26.31 -3.90
C THR A 314 10.38 -27.06 -4.25
N VAL A 315 9.84 -27.79 -3.26
CA VAL A 315 8.54 -28.49 -3.34
C VAL A 315 7.59 -28.08 -2.21
N ASN A 316 7.99 -27.11 -1.40
CA ASN A 316 7.28 -26.70 -0.18
C ASN A 316 7.02 -25.19 -0.15
N ARG A 317 6.68 -24.61 -1.31
CA ARG A 317 6.41 -23.17 -1.48
C ARG A 317 7.65 -22.30 -1.20
N GLY A 318 8.86 -22.84 -1.35
CA GLY A 318 10.11 -22.13 -1.05
C GLY A 318 10.39 -21.92 0.43
N ALA A 319 9.72 -22.69 1.32
CA ALA A 319 10.13 -22.75 2.72
C ALA A 319 11.58 -23.26 2.83
N GLU A 320 11.96 -24.20 1.95
CA GLU A 320 13.32 -24.66 1.78
C GLU A 320 13.66 -24.74 0.28
N TRP A 321 14.88 -24.32 -0.06
CA TRP A 321 15.45 -24.43 -1.40
C TRP A 321 16.67 -25.36 -1.35
N GLN A 322 16.64 -26.42 -2.16
CA GLN A 322 17.75 -27.36 -2.28
C GLN A 322 18.56 -27.06 -3.54
N ASN A 323 19.89 -26.97 -3.41
CA ASN A 323 20.77 -26.93 -4.57
C ASN A 323 20.96 -28.34 -5.14
N VAL A 324 20.50 -28.53 -6.38
CA VAL A 324 20.45 -29.79 -7.13
C VAL A 324 21.32 -29.76 -8.40
N GLY A 325 22.21 -28.78 -8.53
CA GLY A 325 23.12 -28.60 -9.68
C GLY A 325 24.51 -29.22 -9.52
N ALA A 326 24.68 -30.22 -8.63
CA ALA A 326 25.99 -30.81 -8.33
C ALA A 326 26.67 -31.39 -9.58
N GLY A 327 27.96 -31.06 -9.78
CA GLY A 327 28.75 -31.52 -10.93
C GLY A 327 28.63 -30.65 -12.18
N LEU A 328 27.92 -29.52 -12.11
CA LEU A 328 27.70 -28.58 -13.22
C LEU A 328 28.36 -27.21 -12.96
N GLU A 329 29.36 -27.14 -12.08
CA GLU A 329 29.93 -25.89 -11.56
C GLU A 329 30.57 -24.98 -12.63
N GLU A 330 30.91 -25.54 -13.80
CA GLU A 330 31.47 -24.78 -14.93
C GLU A 330 30.40 -24.13 -15.82
N ILE A 331 29.12 -24.37 -15.56
CA ILE A 331 28.00 -23.89 -16.38
C ILE A 331 27.34 -22.68 -15.72
N HIS A 332 27.08 -21.65 -16.51
CA HIS A 332 26.28 -20.49 -16.13
C HIS A 332 24.85 -20.72 -16.62
N PHE A 333 23.92 -20.98 -15.70
CA PHE A 333 22.52 -21.22 -16.04
C PHE A 333 21.71 -19.92 -15.93
N HIS A 334 20.86 -19.68 -16.94
CA HIS A 334 20.02 -18.49 -17.02
C HIS A 334 18.56 -18.79 -17.36
N GLU A 335 18.24 -20.02 -17.75
CA GLU A 335 16.91 -20.44 -18.16
C GLU A 335 16.56 -21.80 -17.53
N ILE A 336 15.34 -21.94 -17.02
CA ILE A 336 14.85 -23.15 -16.36
C ILE A 336 13.37 -23.36 -16.70
N GLU A 337 13.01 -24.52 -17.22
CA GLU A 337 11.67 -24.80 -17.74
C GLU A 337 11.16 -26.15 -17.18
N PRO A 338 10.26 -26.11 -16.17
CA PRO A 338 9.69 -27.31 -15.58
C PRO A 338 8.58 -27.90 -16.47
N ILE A 339 8.70 -29.18 -16.81
CA ILE A 339 7.68 -29.93 -17.57
C ILE A 339 6.68 -30.60 -16.61
N SER A 340 7.16 -31.07 -15.47
CA SER A 340 6.36 -31.69 -14.40
C SER A 340 7.10 -31.57 -13.07
N ALA A 341 6.59 -32.20 -12.01
CA ALA A 341 7.26 -32.21 -10.70
C ALA A 341 8.67 -32.83 -10.75
N ASP A 342 8.89 -33.82 -11.62
CA ASP A 342 10.15 -34.57 -11.69
C ASP A 342 11.01 -34.20 -12.91
N ILE A 343 10.39 -33.66 -13.95
CA ILE A 343 11.03 -33.38 -15.24
C ILE A 343 11.21 -31.88 -15.42
N CYS A 344 12.45 -31.45 -15.63
CA CYS A 344 12.81 -30.05 -15.85
C CYS A 344 13.98 -29.96 -16.84
N LEU A 345 14.03 -28.85 -17.57
CA LEU A 345 15.09 -28.50 -18.53
C LEU A 345 15.81 -27.24 -18.05
N ALA A 346 17.14 -27.21 -18.17
CA ALA A 346 17.95 -26.04 -17.83
C ALA A 346 18.86 -25.67 -19.01
N ALA A 347 18.80 -24.42 -19.46
CA ALA A 347 19.71 -23.89 -20.47
C ALA A 347 20.82 -23.07 -19.81
N GLY A 348 22.04 -23.28 -20.29
CA GLY A 348 23.20 -22.57 -19.78
C GLY A 348 24.35 -22.55 -20.78
N TYR A 349 25.42 -21.85 -20.41
CA TYR A 349 26.60 -21.73 -21.24
C TYR A 349 27.90 -21.89 -20.44
N LYS A 350 28.94 -22.37 -21.12
CA LYS A 350 30.31 -22.42 -20.64
C LYS A 350 31.13 -21.39 -21.39
N SER A 351 31.89 -20.58 -20.65
CA SER A 351 32.64 -19.45 -21.23
C SER A 351 33.88 -19.87 -22.05
N SER A 352 34.48 -21.03 -21.75
CA SER A 352 35.71 -21.47 -22.41
C SER A 352 35.82 -23.01 -22.51
N PRO A 353 35.79 -23.60 -23.71
CA PRO A 353 35.42 -22.94 -24.97
C PRO A 353 33.93 -22.50 -24.95
N PRO A 354 33.56 -21.40 -25.63
CA PRO A 354 32.17 -20.93 -25.71
C PRO A 354 31.25 -22.04 -26.22
N THR A 355 30.36 -22.53 -25.37
CA THR A 355 29.46 -23.64 -25.70
C THR A 355 28.16 -23.48 -24.91
N THR A 356 27.01 -23.64 -25.57
CA THR A 356 25.71 -23.70 -24.90
C THR A 356 25.25 -25.13 -24.74
N TYR A 357 24.49 -25.36 -23.67
CA TYR A 357 23.96 -26.67 -23.30
C TYR A 357 22.49 -26.57 -22.93
N ILE A 358 21.74 -27.65 -23.20
CA ILE A 358 20.46 -27.92 -22.53
C ILE A 358 20.65 -29.19 -21.70
N TYR A 359 20.40 -29.08 -20.41
CA TYR A 359 20.37 -30.20 -19.47
C TYR A 359 18.93 -30.59 -19.14
N ARG A 360 18.71 -31.87 -18.88
CA ARG A 360 17.41 -32.43 -18.53
C ARG A 360 17.52 -33.31 -17.28
N THR A 361 16.60 -33.13 -16.35
CA THR A 361 16.36 -34.04 -15.22
C THR A 361 15.05 -34.81 -15.41
N THR A 362 14.96 -36.00 -14.81
CA THR A 362 13.73 -36.80 -14.70
C THR A 362 13.42 -37.25 -13.27
N ASP A 363 14.22 -36.83 -12.31
CA ASP A 363 14.16 -37.23 -10.90
C ASP A 363 14.25 -36.01 -9.97
N ALA A 364 13.60 -34.90 -10.37
CA ALA A 364 13.52 -33.67 -9.59
C ALA A 364 14.89 -33.06 -9.20
N GLY A 365 15.90 -33.27 -10.05
CA GLY A 365 17.26 -32.74 -9.88
C GLY A 365 18.21 -33.71 -9.17
N GLY A 366 17.81 -34.96 -8.96
CA GLY A 366 18.72 -36.01 -8.48
C GLY A 366 19.88 -36.24 -9.46
N SER A 367 19.62 -36.14 -10.76
CA SER A 367 20.62 -36.23 -11.81
C SER A 367 20.25 -35.41 -13.06
N TRP A 368 21.28 -34.92 -13.78
CA TRP A 368 21.11 -34.12 -14.99
C TRP A 368 21.85 -34.76 -16.17
N SER A 369 21.18 -34.81 -17.31
CA SER A 369 21.73 -35.30 -18.58
C SER A 369 21.83 -34.17 -19.60
N ASN A 370 22.98 -34.03 -20.26
CA ASN A 370 23.11 -33.15 -21.43
C ASN A 370 22.31 -33.73 -22.60
N VAL A 371 21.31 -32.99 -23.09
CA VAL A 371 20.43 -33.37 -24.20
C VAL A 371 20.64 -32.51 -25.45
N PHE A 372 21.46 -31.45 -25.36
CA PHE A 372 21.84 -30.61 -26.50
C PHE A 372 23.12 -29.85 -26.17
N GLU A 373 24.05 -29.80 -27.12
CA GLU A 373 25.25 -28.96 -27.04
C GLU A 373 25.53 -28.27 -28.38
N GLN A 374 26.02 -27.04 -28.33
CA GLN A 374 26.42 -26.31 -29.52
C GLN A 374 27.59 -25.36 -29.23
N ALA A 375 28.69 -25.55 -29.95
CA ALA A 375 29.84 -24.66 -29.90
C ALA A 375 29.51 -23.28 -30.49
N ASN A 376 29.97 -22.23 -29.82
CA ASN A 376 29.71 -20.82 -30.15
C ASN A 376 28.21 -20.44 -30.20
N GLY A 377 27.32 -21.26 -29.64
CA GLY A 377 25.91 -20.95 -29.50
C GLY A 377 25.58 -20.37 -28.12
N PHE A 378 24.37 -19.83 -28.00
CA PHE A 378 23.77 -19.39 -26.73
C PHE A 378 22.27 -19.60 -26.81
N VAL A 379 21.71 -20.63 -26.15
CA VAL A 379 20.26 -20.80 -26.06
C VAL A 379 19.72 -19.78 -25.07
N ASN A 380 18.90 -18.84 -25.54
CA ASN A 380 18.35 -17.76 -24.73
C ASN A 380 17.18 -18.24 -23.86
N ASN A 381 16.25 -19.00 -24.42
CA ASN A 381 15.03 -19.44 -23.73
C ASN A 381 14.56 -20.81 -24.22
N ILE A 382 13.85 -21.54 -23.35
CA ILE A 382 13.19 -22.81 -23.64
C ILE A 382 11.71 -22.65 -23.27
N THR A 383 10.79 -23.09 -24.13
CA THR A 383 9.37 -23.11 -23.79
C THR A 383 8.70 -24.43 -24.20
N MET A 384 7.99 -25.04 -23.27
CA MET A 384 7.28 -26.31 -23.47
C MET A 384 5.77 -26.06 -23.62
N SER A 385 5.29 -25.98 -24.87
CA SER A 385 3.86 -25.83 -25.18
C SER A 385 2.98 -27.01 -24.71
N THR A 386 3.59 -28.19 -24.57
CA THR A 386 3.00 -29.40 -24.01
C THR A 386 4.11 -30.22 -23.36
N PRO A 387 3.82 -31.22 -22.51
CA PRO A 387 4.86 -32.05 -21.91
C PRO A 387 5.79 -32.78 -22.92
N ALA A 388 5.34 -32.95 -24.18
CA ALA A 388 6.14 -33.59 -25.22
C ALA A 388 6.76 -32.59 -26.21
N ARG A 389 6.19 -31.39 -26.39
CA ARG A 389 6.55 -30.47 -27.49
C ARG A 389 6.97 -29.11 -26.96
N GLY A 390 8.13 -28.65 -27.41
CA GLY A 390 8.67 -27.35 -27.08
C GLY A 390 9.62 -26.79 -28.13
N THR A 391 9.98 -25.54 -27.92
CA THR A 391 10.89 -24.77 -28.77
C THR A 391 11.97 -24.15 -27.90
N ALA A 392 13.18 -24.05 -28.42
CA ALA A 392 14.24 -23.27 -27.82
C ALA A 392 14.77 -22.25 -28.84
N VAL A 393 14.95 -21.00 -28.40
CA VAL A 393 15.45 -19.90 -29.24
C VAL A 393 16.81 -19.48 -28.71
N GLY A 394 17.78 -19.32 -29.59
CA GLY A 394 19.16 -18.99 -29.27
C GLY A 394 19.80 -18.03 -30.26
N ASP A 395 20.97 -17.52 -29.88
CA ASP A 395 21.74 -16.57 -30.67
C ASP A 395 22.22 -17.16 -32.00
N PRO A 396 22.52 -16.31 -33.00
CA PRO A 396 22.86 -16.77 -34.32
C PRO A 396 24.17 -17.57 -34.39
N VAL A 397 24.15 -18.71 -35.07
CA VAL A 397 25.34 -19.51 -35.39
C VAL A 397 25.44 -19.65 -36.91
N GLY A 398 26.58 -19.25 -37.47
CA GLY A 398 26.78 -19.28 -38.93
C GLY A 398 25.87 -18.30 -39.70
N GLY A 399 25.42 -17.22 -39.06
CA GLY A 399 24.56 -16.19 -39.67
C GLY A 399 23.06 -16.47 -39.63
N PHE A 400 22.65 -17.57 -38.97
CA PHE A 400 21.24 -17.95 -38.83
C PHE A 400 20.86 -18.04 -37.36
N TRP A 401 19.67 -17.56 -37.04
CA TRP A 401 19.08 -17.71 -35.71
C TRP A 401 18.94 -19.19 -35.34
N VAL A 402 19.32 -19.54 -34.11
CA VAL A 402 19.15 -20.91 -33.60
C VAL A 402 17.73 -21.05 -33.10
N VAL A 403 16.94 -21.88 -33.80
CA VAL A 403 15.58 -22.26 -33.36
C VAL A 403 15.51 -23.78 -33.39
N LEU A 404 15.34 -24.37 -32.22
CA LEU A 404 15.33 -25.81 -32.00
C LEU A 404 13.92 -26.26 -31.61
N LYS A 405 13.54 -27.47 -32.01
CA LYS A 405 12.27 -28.09 -31.62
C LYS A 405 12.49 -29.45 -30.99
N THR A 406 11.68 -29.75 -29.99
CA THR A 406 11.54 -31.09 -29.42
C THR A 406 10.11 -31.62 -29.61
N THR A 407 9.99 -32.93 -29.77
CA THR A 407 8.69 -33.64 -29.81
C THR A 407 8.63 -34.82 -28.85
N ASP A 408 9.66 -34.98 -28.02
CA ASP A 408 9.84 -36.09 -27.08
C ASP A 408 10.10 -35.62 -25.65
N GLY A 409 9.63 -34.41 -25.30
CA GLY A 409 9.75 -33.85 -23.94
C GLY A 409 11.17 -33.37 -23.61
N GLY A 410 11.89 -32.86 -24.60
CA GLY A 410 13.23 -32.32 -24.46
C GLY A 410 14.34 -33.37 -24.42
N ASN A 411 14.07 -34.63 -24.80
CA ASN A 411 15.11 -35.64 -24.89
C ASN A 411 16.01 -35.41 -26.12
N THR A 412 15.42 -34.93 -27.22
CA THR A 412 16.16 -34.52 -28.40
C THR A 412 15.69 -33.17 -28.92
N TRP A 413 16.64 -32.42 -29.49
CA TRP A 413 16.44 -31.09 -30.04
C TRP A 413 16.97 -31.01 -31.48
N ASN A 414 16.13 -30.53 -32.39
CA ASN A 414 16.47 -30.45 -33.81
C ASN A 414 16.27 -29.02 -34.32
N SER A 415 17.23 -28.49 -35.08
CA SER A 415 17.09 -27.21 -35.75
C SER A 415 15.95 -27.23 -36.76
N ILE A 416 15.25 -26.11 -36.91
CA ILE A 416 14.27 -25.93 -37.99
C ILE A 416 14.96 -25.90 -39.36
N SER A 417 14.21 -26.27 -40.41
CA SER A 417 14.73 -26.35 -41.78
C SER A 417 15.07 -25.01 -42.41
N THR A 418 14.40 -23.93 -41.97
CA THR A 418 14.47 -22.59 -42.57
C THR A 418 14.66 -21.53 -41.48
N PRO A 419 15.81 -21.52 -40.79
CA PRO A 419 16.06 -20.56 -39.73
C PRO A 419 16.13 -19.13 -40.29
N PRO A 420 15.61 -18.12 -39.56
CA PRO A 420 15.70 -16.73 -39.97
C PRO A 420 17.15 -16.27 -40.07
N VAL A 421 17.43 -15.37 -41.01
CA VAL A 421 18.76 -14.78 -41.19
C VAL A 421 18.99 -13.68 -40.16
N ALA A 422 20.13 -13.75 -39.49
CA ALA A 422 20.57 -12.73 -38.55
C ALA A 422 21.37 -11.62 -39.25
N GLN A 423 21.30 -10.42 -38.70
CA GLN A 423 22.20 -9.32 -39.05
C GLN A 423 23.55 -9.51 -38.35
N GLU A 424 24.59 -8.86 -38.87
CA GLU A 424 25.92 -8.90 -38.24
C GLU A 424 25.84 -8.34 -36.81
N GLY A 425 26.35 -9.10 -35.84
CA GLY A 425 26.36 -8.71 -34.42
C GLY A 425 24.99 -8.74 -33.73
N GLU A 426 23.98 -9.34 -34.34
CA GLU A 426 22.67 -9.49 -33.74
C GLU A 426 22.58 -10.66 -32.76
N TYR A 427 21.91 -10.44 -31.62
CA TYR A 427 21.66 -11.45 -30.59
C TYR A 427 20.36 -11.12 -29.84
N SER A 428 19.86 -12.09 -29.06
CA SER A 428 18.65 -11.94 -28.26
C SER A 428 18.98 -11.92 -26.76
N TYR A 429 17.95 -11.86 -25.93
CA TYR A 429 18.05 -11.84 -24.47
C TYR A 429 17.13 -12.92 -23.92
N TYR A 430 17.54 -13.57 -22.83
CA TYR A 430 16.76 -14.67 -22.22
C TYR A 430 15.35 -14.25 -21.79
N SER A 431 15.15 -13.00 -21.32
CA SER A 431 13.81 -12.46 -20.98
C SER A 431 12.99 -11.96 -22.17
N SER A 432 13.46 -12.16 -23.42
CA SER A 432 12.91 -11.56 -24.63
C SER A 432 12.32 -12.58 -25.60
N VAL A 433 11.82 -13.69 -25.08
CA VAL A 433 11.16 -14.75 -25.84
C VAL A 433 9.82 -15.07 -25.17
N SER A 434 8.77 -15.23 -25.97
CA SER A 434 7.43 -15.50 -25.45
C SER A 434 6.67 -16.44 -26.37
N TRP A 435 5.95 -17.39 -25.77
CA TRP A 435 5.02 -18.29 -26.44
C TRP A 435 3.73 -18.34 -25.63
N ILE A 436 2.59 -18.14 -26.29
CA ILE A 436 1.29 -18.22 -25.63
C ILE A 436 0.60 -19.57 -25.88
N ASP A 437 1.00 -20.25 -26.95
CA ASP A 437 0.54 -21.58 -27.32
C ASP A 437 1.56 -22.29 -28.23
N SER A 438 1.19 -23.47 -28.78
CA SER A 438 2.06 -24.26 -29.66
C SER A 438 2.32 -23.68 -31.06
N LEU A 439 1.63 -22.60 -31.43
CA LEU A 439 1.67 -21.98 -32.75
C LEU A 439 2.27 -20.57 -32.72
N HIS A 440 1.94 -19.79 -31.71
CA HIS A 440 2.25 -18.36 -31.64
C HIS A 440 3.42 -18.08 -30.71
N GLY A 441 4.50 -17.54 -31.28
CA GLY A 441 5.73 -17.22 -30.57
C GLY A 441 6.37 -15.94 -31.07
N TRP A 442 7.13 -15.29 -30.19
CA TRP A 442 7.81 -14.02 -30.44
C TRP A 442 9.19 -14.02 -29.82
N PHE A 443 10.11 -13.26 -30.41
CA PHE A 443 11.35 -12.89 -29.72
C PHE A 443 11.86 -11.51 -30.15
N GLY A 444 12.55 -10.83 -29.24
CA GLY A 444 13.18 -9.53 -29.47
C GLY A 444 14.70 -9.63 -29.64
N THR A 445 15.31 -8.56 -30.15
CA THR A 445 16.75 -8.52 -30.45
C THR A 445 17.40 -7.21 -30.02
N ASN A 446 18.74 -7.21 -29.92
CA ASN A 446 19.54 -6.01 -29.71
C ASN A 446 19.45 -4.98 -30.87
N GLN A 447 18.98 -5.40 -32.05
CA GLN A 447 18.75 -4.51 -33.21
C GLN A 447 17.31 -4.02 -33.32
N SER A 448 16.55 -4.08 -32.22
CA SER A 448 15.16 -3.59 -32.17
C SER A 448 14.24 -4.30 -33.16
N ARG A 449 14.57 -5.53 -33.59
CA ARG A 449 13.69 -6.38 -34.40
C ARG A 449 12.86 -7.26 -33.49
N ALA A 450 11.54 -7.17 -33.61
CA ALA A 450 10.61 -8.07 -32.94
C ALA A 450 10.14 -9.12 -33.95
N PHE A 451 10.56 -10.36 -33.75
CA PHE A 451 10.17 -11.50 -34.56
C PHE A 451 8.85 -12.10 -34.06
N SER A 452 8.07 -12.65 -34.98
CA SER A 452 6.84 -13.37 -34.69
C SER A 452 6.67 -14.59 -35.60
N SER A 453 6.07 -15.64 -35.03
CA SER A 453 5.65 -16.85 -35.71
C SER A 453 4.20 -17.18 -35.33
N SER A 454 3.48 -17.82 -36.26
CA SER A 454 2.10 -18.29 -36.06
C SER A 454 1.91 -19.75 -36.51
N ASP A 455 3.02 -20.44 -36.80
CA ASP A 455 3.04 -21.83 -37.27
C ASP A 455 3.94 -22.73 -36.42
N GLY A 456 4.13 -22.34 -35.16
CA GLY A 456 4.93 -23.06 -34.18
C GLY A 456 6.43 -22.88 -34.39
N GLY A 457 6.86 -21.73 -34.93
CA GLY A 457 8.27 -21.41 -35.12
C GLY A 457 8.91 -22.00 -36.37
N ASN A 458 8.11 -22.51 -37.33
CA ASN A 458 8.66 -23.02 -38.60
C ASN A 458 9.01 -21.88 -39.55
N ASN A 459 8.21 -20.81 -39.53
CA ASN A 459 8.47 -19.57 -40.26
C ASN A 459 8.39 -18.37 -39.31
N TRP A 460 9.21 -17.36 -39.59
CA TRP A 460 9.25 -16.12 -38.82
C TRP A 460 9.21 -14.90 -39.71
N SER A 461 8.51 -13.88 -39.24
CA SER A 461 8.53 -12.53 -39.78
C SER A 461 9.01 -11.57 -38.70
N PHE A 462 9.42 -10.35 -39.05
CA PHE A 462 9.79 -9.36 -38.04
C PHE A 462 9.29 -7.96 -38.40
N VAL A 463 9.15 -7.13 -37.35
CA VAL A 463 8.94 -5.69 -37.45
C VAL A 463 10.08 -4.95 -36.78
N ASN A 464 10.41 -3.76 -37.28
CA ASN A 464 11.39 -2.88 -36.65
C ASN A 464 10.71 -1.98 -35.61
N LEU A 465 11.13 -2.09 -34.36
CA LEU A 465 10.60 -1.38 -33.20
C LEU A 465 11.48 -0.20 -32.82
N SER A 466 11.55 0.81 -33.69
CA SER A 466 12.47 1.95 -33.52
C SER A 466 12.25 2.74 -32.22
N SER A 467 11.07 2.64 -31.60
CA SER A 467 10.76 3.25 -30.31
C SER A 467 11.31 2.49 -29.10
N VAL A 468 11.70 1.22 -29.28
CA VAL A 468 12.26 0.36 -28.24
C VAL A 468 13.70 0.00 -28.61
N GLN A 469 14.66 0.72 -28.02
CA GLN A 469 16.08 0.46 -28.25
C GLN A 469 16.53 -0.77 -27.48
N ASN A 470 16.97 -1.81 -28.20
CA ASN A 470 17.18 -3.17 -27.69
C ASN A 470 15.91 -3.74 -27.09
N ILE A 471 15.39 -4.86 -27.59
CA ILE A 471 14.25 -5.51 -26.97
C ILE A 471 14.81 -6.52 -25.96
N VAL A 472 15.04 -6.05 -24.73
CA VAL A 472 15.68 -6.82 -23.65
C VAL A 472 14.69 -7.70 -22.90
N ALA A 473 13.41 -7.34 -22.92
CA ALA A 473 12.34 -8.15 -22.38
C ALA A 473 11.11 -8.08 -23.29
N LEU A 474 10.39 -9.18 -23.44
CA LEU A 474 9.20 -9.25 -24.28
C LEU A 474 8.28 -10.34 -23.75
N ASP A 475 7.00 -10.01 -23.57
CA ASP A 475 6.01 -11.03 -23.25
C ASP A 475 4.61 -10.71 -23.78
N PHE A 476 3.85 -11.76 -24.07
CA PHE A 476 2.51 -11.73 -24.64
C PHE A 476 1.54 -12.51 -23.78
N ASN A 477 0.32 -11.99 -23.63
CA ASN A 477 -0.76 -12.76 -23.01
C ASN A 477 -1.55 -13.58 -24.04
N GLN A 478 -2.44 -14.43 -23.53
CA GLN A 478 -3.33 -15.30 -24.32
C GLN A 478 -4.25 -14.55 -25.30
N ASN A 479 -4.43 -13.23 -25.15
CA ASN A 479 -5.18 -12.38 -26.08
C ASN A 479 -4.30 -11.74 -27.15
N SER A 480 -3.04 -12.17 -27.30
CA SER A 480 -2.05 -11.60 -28.22
C SER A 480 -1.78 -10.10 -27.99
N VAL A 481 -1.99 -9.64 -26.76
CA VAL A 481 -1.53 -8.33 -26.29
C VAL A 481 -0.13 -8.53 -25.72
N GLY A 482 0.84 -7.77 -26.22
CA GLY A 482 2.24 -7.93 -25.82
C GLY A 482 2.89 -6.62 -25.41
N LEU A 483 3.89 -6.73 -24.54
CA LEU A 483 4.78 -5.65 -24.16
C LEU A 483 6.20 -5.97 -24.63
N ALA A 484 6.90 -4.94 -25.10
CA ALA A 484 8.31 -4.99 -25.47
C ALA A 484 9.05 -3.92 -24.68
N GLY A 485 9.95 -4.36 -23.81
CA GLY A 485 10.77 -3.53 -22.94
C GLY A 485 12.18 -3.40 -23.48
N GLY A 486 12.69 -2.17 -23.47
CA GLY A 486 14.06 -1.86 -23.82
C GLY A 486 14.85 -1.24 -22.67
N ILE A 487 15.96 -0.59 -23.01
CA ILE A 487 16.82 0.00 -21.98
C ILE A 487 16.09 1.09 -21.18
N PHE A 488 15.33 1.96 -21.85
CA PHE A 488 14.57 3.01 -21.16
C PHE A 488 13.15 3.18 -21.69
N SER A 489 12.75 2.38 -22.68
CA SER A 489 11.48 2.49 -23.35
C SER A 489 10.65 1.22 -23.21
N LEU A 490 9.35 1.40 -23.35
CA LEU A 490 8.35 0.35 -23.31
C LEU A 490 7.39 0.59 -24.47
N ALA A 491 6.99 -0.47 -25.15
CA ALA A 491 5.93 -0.41 -26.15
C ALA A 491 4.92 -1.53 -25.94
N ARG A 492 3.71 -1.32 -26.44
CA ARG A 492 2.61 -2.29 -26.41
C ARG A 492 2.10 -2.59 -27.80
N SER A 493 1.80 -3.85 -28.05
CA SER A 493 1.00 -4.30 -29.18
C SER A 493 -0.33 -4.87 -28.69
N THR A 494 -1.40 -4.63 -29.44
CA THR A 494 -2.72 -5.24 -29.21
C THR A 494 -3.17 -6.09 -30.39
N ASN A 495 -2.25 -6.44 -31.29
CA ASN A 495 -2.53 -7.20 -32.52
C ASN A 495 -1.43 -8.22 -32.84
N GLY A 496 -0.92 -8.92 -31.82
CA GLY A 496 0.05 -10.00 -32.01
C GLY A 496 1.42 -9.53 -32.48
N GLY A 497 1.83 -8.31 -32.12
CA GLY A 497 3.16 -7.79 -32.43
C GLY A 497 3.31 -7.17 -33.82
N GLN A 498 2.22 -6.98 -34.57
CA GLN A 498 2.28 -6.35 -35.90
C GLN A 498 2.42 -4.83 -35.82
N ILE A 499 1.74 -4.19 -34.87
CA ILE A 499 1.81 -2.74 -34.62
C ILE A 499 2.11 -2.52 -33.14
N TRP A 500 2.97 -1.54 -32.88
CA TRP A 500 3.44 -1.21 -31.54
C TRP A 500 3.26 0.27 -31.24
N GLN A 501 2.80 0.58 -30.04
CA GLN A 501 2.62 1.92 -29.52
C GLN A 501 3.54 2.13 -28.33
N SER A 502 4.30 3.23 -28.33
CA SER A 502 5.13 3.62 -27.19
C SER A 502 4.29 3.88 -25.94
N LEU A 503 4.80 3.46 -24.79
CA LEU A 503 4.22 3.68 -23.47
C LEU A 503 5.21 4.42 -22.56
N THR A 504 4.70 4.91 -21.44
CA THR A 504 5.53 5.43 -20.36
C THR A 504 6.13 4.27 -19.57
N THR A 505 7.46 4.23 -19.50
CA THR A 505 8.18 3.23 -18.68
C THR A 505 8.06 3.58 -17.20
N PRO A 506 7.59 2.68 -16.31
CA PRO A 506 7.46 2.97 -14.89
C PRO A 506 8.82 3.03 -14.17
N GLY A 507 8.88 3.83 -13.10
CA GLY A 507 10.03 3.93 -12.21
C GLY A 507 11.30 4.54 -12.81
N SER A 508 12.42 4.31 -12.13
CA SER A 508 13.77 4.70 -12.52
C SER A 508 14.76 3.61 -12.07
N GLY A 509 15.98 3.56 -12.63
CA GLY A 509 17.01 2.60 -12.17
C GLY A 509 17.50 1.58 -13.21
N GLY A 510 17.66 2.01 -14.48
CA GLY A 510 18.25 1.18 -15.53
C GLY A 510 17.22 0.56 -16.48
N HIS A 511 17.61 -0.54 -17.12
CA HIS A 511 16.79 -1.26 -18.10
C HIS A 511 15.76 -2.17 -17.46
N ILE A 512 14.72 -2.46 -18.24
CA ILE A 512 13.73 -3.49 -17.92
C ILE A 512 14.46 -4.84 -17.93
N ARG A 513 14.26 -5.65 -16.89
CA ARG A 513 14.94 -6.94 -16.71
C ARG A 513 14.07 -8.12 -17.13
N ALA A 514 12.79 -8.04 -16.81
CA ALA A 514 11.80 -9.04 -17.19
C ALA A 514 10.43 -8.39 -17.37
N LEU A 515 9.62 -9.01 -18.23
CA LEU A 515 8.20 -8.77 -18.41
C LEU A 515 7.49 -10.10 -18.22
N LEU A 516 6.33 -10.08 -17.57
CA LEU A 516 5.48 -11.26 -17.43
C LEU A 516 4.03 -10.87 -17.65
N ALA A 517 3.34 -11.58 -18.52
CA ALA A 517 1.98 -11.35 -18.95
C ALA A 517 1.09 -12.50 -18.48
N GLU A 518 0.33 -12.27 -17.42
CA GLU A 518 -0.52 -13.31 -16.81
C GLU A 518 -1.99 -12.85 -16.85
N GLY A 519 -2.75 -13.43 -17.79
CA GLY A 519 -4.09 -12.96 -18.14
C GLY A 519 -4.06 -11.50 -18.62
N ASN A 520 -4.79 -10.62 -17.94
CA ASN A 520 -4.78 -9.17 -18.24
C ASN A 520 -3.78 -8.37 -17.39
N ARG A 521 -3.03 -9.03 -16.51
CA ARG A 521 -2.02 -8.39 -15.66
C ARG A 521 -0.66 -8.48 -16.32
N PHE A 522 0.05 -7.36 -16.33
CA PHE A 522 1.44 -7.31 -16.77
C PHE A 522 2.33 -6.92 -15.60
N TRP A 523 3.41 -7.65 -15.43
CA TRP A 523 4.44 -7.43 -14.43
C TRP A 523 5.71 -6.96 -15.12
N LEU A 524 6.44 -6.07 -14.47
CA LEU A 524 7.66 -5.49 -14.99
C LEU A 524 8.70 -5.36 -13.88
N LEU A 525 9.86 -5.95 -14.11
CA LEU A 525 11.03 -5.78 -13.26
C LEU A 525 11.94 -4.69 -13.81
N ARG A 526 12.31 -3.72 -12.97
CA ARG A 526 13.25 -2.66 -13.34
C ARG A 526 14.14 -2.30 -12.17
N GLY A 527 15.43 -2.56 -12.32
CA GLY A 527 16.40 -2.41 -11.24
C GLY A 527 16.02 -3.27 -10.04
N ARG A 528 15.62 -2.64 -8.95
CA ARG A 528 15.25 -3.32 -7.68
C ARG A 528 13.74 -3.39 -7.45
N SER A 529 12.96 -2.92 -8.42
CA SER A 529 11.54 -2.65 -8.25
C SER A 529 10.71 -3.57 -9.14
N THR A 530 9.58 -4.00 -8.59
CA THR A 530 8.54 -4.76 -9.29
C THR A 530 7.32 -3.88 -9.46
N PHE A 531 6.84 -3.76 -10.70
CA PHE A 531 5.63 -3.01 -11.05
C PHE A 531 4.57 -3.96 -11.58
N VAL A 532 3.30 -3.62 -11.37
CA VAL A 532 2.18 -4.30 -12.01
C VAL A 532 1.28 -3.31 -12.74
N SER A 533 0.72 -3.76 -13.85
CA SER A 533 -0.34 -3.08 -14.58
C SER A 533 -1.55 -4.00 -14.71
N THR A 534 -2.74 -3.46 -14.47
CA THR A 534 -4.03 -4.17 -14.65
C THR A 534 -4.80 -3.69 -15.89
N ASP A 535 -4.21 -2.78 -16.67
CA ASP A 535 -4.80 -2.15 -17.85
C ASP A 535 -3.91 -2.33 -19.09
N THR A 536 -3.23 -3.47 -19.17
CA THR A 536 -2.37 -3.87 -20.30
C THR A 536 -1.14 -2.97 -20.52
N GLY A 537 -0.54 -2.48 -19.44
CA GLY A 537 0.69 -1.69 -19.46
C GLY A 537 0.49 -0.17 -19.59
N VAL A 538 -0.74 0.33 -19.57
CA VAL A 538 -1.00 1.79 -19.71
C VAL A 538 -0.64 2.53 -18.43
N THR A 539 -1.09 2.02 -17.28
CA THR A 539 -0.73 2.52 -15.96
C THR A 539 -0.06 1.43 -15.13
N TRP A 540 0.81 1.86 -14.22
CA TRP A 540 1.65 0.99 -13.42
C TRP A 540 1.61 1.37 -11.95
N GLU A 541 1.55 0.35 -11.10
CA GLU A 541 1.64 0.46 -9.65
C GLU A 541 2.95 -0.19 -9.19
N LEU A 542 3.72 0.50 -8.35
CA LEU A 542 4.86 -0.09 -7.67
C LEU A 542 4.35 -1.11 -6.65
N ARG A 543 4.74 -2.38 -6.80
CA ARG A 543 4.36 -3.47 -5.90
C ARG A 543 5.39 -3.76 -4.83
N GLU A 544 6.67 -3.66 -5.18
CA GLU A 544 7.77 -3.99 -4.27
C GLU A 544 9.05 -3.26 -4.69
N SER A 545 9.92 -2.96 -3.73
CA SER A 545 11.25 -2.44 -4.00
C SER A 545 12.26 -3.02 -3.01
N LEU A 546 13.13 -3.89 -3.50
CA LEU A 546 14.06 -4.64 -2.67
C LEU A 546 15.43 -3.95 -2.54
N SER A 547 16.31 -4.56 -1.74
CA SER A 547 17.68 -4.06 -1.52
C SER A 547 18.62 -4.32 -2.70
N SER A 548 18.37 -5.36 -3.51
CA SER A 548 19.23 -5.81 -4.63
C SER A 548 18.49 -5.82 -5.97
N VAL A 549 19.25 -5.84 -7.07
CA VAL A 549 18.69 -5.89 -8.42
C VAL A 549 17.99 -7.22 -8.65
N LEU A 550 16.86 -7.14 -9.33
CA LEU A 550 16.03 -8.28 -9.72
C LEU A 550 16.36 -8.67 -11.16
N GLN A 551 16.37 -9.97 -11.44
CA GLN A 551 16.74 -10.51 -12.74
C GLN A 551 15.52 -11.09 -13.47
N ASP A 552 14.71 -11.89 -12.78
CA ASP A 552 13.62 -12.63 -13.41
C ASP A 552 12.40 -12.85 -12.48
N ILE A 553 11.23 -13.08 -13.08
CA ILE A 553 9.94 -13.27 -12.42
C ILE A 553 9.16 -14.40 -13.07
N SER A 554 8.61 -15.30 -12.25
CA SER A 554 7.67 -16.32 -12.71
C SER A 554 6.52 -16.45 -11.72
N LEU A 555 5.30 -16.26 -12.22
CA LEU A 555 4.06 -16.38 -11.45
C LEU A 555 3.12 -17.34 -12.15
N VAL A 556 2.42 -18.16 -11.37
CA VAL A 556 1.39 -19.08 -11.86
C VAL A 556 0.04 -18.77 -11.24
N GLN A 557 -0.99 -18.89 -12.07
CA GLN A 557 -2.37 -18.78 -11.66
C GLN A 557 -2.80 -19.97 -10.80
N GLN A 558 -3.45 -19.67 -9.68
CA GLN A 558 -4.06 -20.63 -8.76
C GLN A 558 -5.53 -20.86 -9.14
N GLY A 559 -6.12 -21.95 -8.63
CA GLY A 559 -7.52 -22.33 -8.93
C GLY A 559 -8.59 -21.28 -8.57
N ASN A 560 -8.23 -20.26 -7.79
CA ASN A 560 -9.08 -19.11 -7.43
C ASN A 560 -8.75 -17.84 -8.24
N ASN A 561 -7.99 -17.93 -9.34
CA ASN A 561 -7.51 -16.81 -10.16
C ASN A 561 -6.50 -15.87 -9.45
N SER A 562 -6.02 -16.25 -8.25
CA SER A 562 -4.91 -15.56 -7.59
C SER A 562 -3.56 -15.98 -8.19
N LEU A 563 -2.56 -15.10 -8.17
CA LEU A 563 -1.21 -15.43 -8.61
C LEU A 563 -0.31 -15.78 -7.43
N SER A 564 0.57 -16.75 -7.63
CA SER A 564 1.72 -16.96 -6.74
C SER A 564 2.94 -17.39 -7.52
N GLY A 565 4.11 -17.13 -6.99
CA GLY A 565 5.36 -17.54 -7.62
C GLY A 565 6.54 -16.82 -7.01
N TRP A 566 7.58 -16.61 -7.80
CA TRP A 566 8.86 -16.13 -7.28
C TRP A 566 9.50 -15.08 -8.19
N VAL A 567 10.30 -14.24 -7.56
CA VAL A 567 11.24 -13.32 -8.20
C VAL A 567 12.63 -13.62 -7.68
N VAL A 568 13.61 -13.57 -8.57
CA VAL A 568 15.01 -13.82 -8.25
C VAL A 568 15.90 -12.64 -8.59
N GLY A 569 17.09 -12.59 -7.99
CA GLY A 569 18.02 -11.51 -8.24
C GLY A 569 19.43 -11.74 -7.71
N ASP A 570 20.17 -10.64 -7.64
CA ASP A 570 21.58 -10.65 -7.21
C ASP A 570 21.76 -11.18 -5.79
N SER A 571 22.95 -11.71 -5.51
CA SER A 571 23.35 -12.19 -4.18
C SER A 571 22.43 -13.30 -3.63
N GLY A 572 22.02 -14.23 -4.48
CA GLY A 572 21.16 -15.36 -4.11
C GLY A 572 19.73 -14.96 -3.71
N ARG A 573 19.25 -13.79 -4.13
CA ARG A 573 17.94 -13.28 -3.71
C ARG A 573 16.83 -14.14 -4.30
N ILE A 574 15.94 -14.62 -3.44
CA ILE A 574 14.63 -15.18 -3.82
C ILE A 574 13.56 -14.49 -2.97
N VAL A 575 12.49 -14.04 -3.62
CA VAL A 575 11.31 -13.52 -2.94
C VAL A 575 10.07 -14.18 -3.53
N ARG A 576 9.23 -14.74 -2.67
CA ARG A 576 7.97 -15.34 -3.05
C ARG A 576 6.86 -14.29 -3.06
N TYR A 577 6.03 -14.31 -4.08
CA TYR A 577 4.80 -13.54 -4.17
C TYR A 577 3.58 -14.46 -4.00
N GLN A 578 2.55 -13.99 -3.31
CA GLN A 578 1.26 -14.66 -3.23
C GLN A 578 0.12 -13.66 -3.11
N GLU A 579 -0.70 -13.55 -4.16
CA GLU A 579 -1.85 -12.66 -4.27
C GLU A 579 -2.99 -13.08 -3.33
N GLY A 580 -3.63 -12.10 -2.68
CA GLY A 580 -4.85 -12.32 -1.89
C GLY A 580 -4.64 -13.02 -0.54
N VAL A 581 -3.42 -13.37 -0.16
CA VAL A 581 -3.14 -13.94 1.16
C VAL A 581 -2.66 -12.86 2.11
N ALA A 582 -3.55 -12.45 3.01
CA ALA A 582 -3.12 -11.83 4.26
C ALA A 582 -2.20 -12.83 4.97
N LEU A 583 -1.01 -12.38 5.37
CA LEU A 583 -0.02 -13.17 6.10
C LEU A 583 -0.72 -13.94 7.25
N CYS A 584 -0.75 -15.27 7.16
CA CYS A 584 -1.32 -16.13 8.19
C CYS A 584 -0.31 -16.28 9.34
N GLU A 585 -0.22 -15.26 10.21
CA GLU A 585 0.63 -15.26 11.41
C GLU A 585 -0.06 -15.90 12.64
N ALA A 586 -1.13 -16.68 12.45
CA ALA A 586 -1.85 -17.28 13.57
C ALA A 586 -1.05 -18.45 14.18
N ILE A 587 -0.77 -18.37 15.49
CA ILE A 587 -0.20 -19.46 16.27
C ILE A 587 -1.33 -20.44 16.63
N PRO A 588 -1.22 -21.74 16.27
CA PRO A 588 -2.20 -22.74 16.68
C PRO A 588 -2.37 -22.78 18.20
N GLY A 589 -3.61 -22.66 18.68
CA GLY A 589 -3.92 -22.63 20.11
C GLY A 589 -3.82 -21.26 20.80
N ASP A 590 -3.30 -20.21 20.14
CA ASP A 590 -3.32 -18.81 20.62
C ASP A 590 -4.68 -18.17 20.33
N ALA A 591 -5.70 -18.66 21.04
CA ALA A 591 -7.10 -18.33 20.78
C ALA A 591 -7.45 -16.86 21.08
N ASN A 592 -6.64 -16.17 21.89
CA ASN A 592 -6.80 -14.74 22.19
C ASN A 592 -5.84 -13.82 21.43
N ALA A 593 -4.98 -14.38 20.56
CA ALA A 593 -3.97 -13.68 19.76
C ALA A 593 -2.95 -12.87 20.58
N SER A 594 -2.60 -13.36 21.77
CA SER A 594 -1.63 -12.73 22.65
C SER A 594 -0.18 -13.09 22.35
N THR A 595 0.04 -13.95 21.34
CA THR A 595 1.32 -14.58 20.97
C THR A 595 1.94 -15.47 22.04
N ASN A 596 1.24 -15.69 23.15
CA ASN A 596 1.65 -16.53 24.26
C ASN A 596 0.56 -17.56 24.58
N LEU A 597 0.93 -18.83 24.70
CA LEU A 597 -0.01 -19.90 25.04
C LEU A 597 -0.25 -19.94 26.56
N THR A 598 -1.39 -19.39 26.98
CA THR A 598 -1.74 -19.22 28.40
C THR A 598 -3.13 -19.77 28.72
N LEU A 599 -3.51 -19.75 30.01
CA LEU A 599 -4.85 -20.20 30.41
C LEU A 599 -5.97 -19.32 29.84
N ALA A 600 -5.65 -18.08 29.44
CA ALA A 600 -6.60 -17.20 28.76
C ALA A 600 -6.99 -17.75 27.38
N ASP A 601 -6.12 -18.50 26.72
CA ASP A 601 -6.41 -19.17 25.45
C ASP A 601 -7.36 -20.35 25.63
N VAL A 602 -7.12 -21.17 26.67
CA VAL A 602 -8.03 -22.25 27.07
C VAL A 602 -9.42 -21.70 27.38
N ILE A 603 -9.51 -20.62 28.15
CA ILE A 603 -10.78 -19.96 28.49
C ILE A 603 -11.48 -19.47 27.22
N SER A 604 -10.73 -18.95 26.26
CA SER A 604 -11.26 -18.46 24.98
C SER A 604 -11.81 -19.60 24.10
N ILE A 605 -11.13 -20.75 24.06
CA ILE A 605 -11.61 -21.97 23.39
C ILE A 605 -12.89 -22.49 24.06
N VAL A 606 -12.94 -22.54 25.39
CA VAL A 606 -14.11 -23.01 26.14
C VAL A 606 -15.32 -22.09 25.91
N ASN A 607 -15.14 -20.77 25.98
CA ASN A 607 -16.22 -19.82 25.72
C ASN A 607 -16.79 -19.93 24.30
N TYR A 608 -15.92 -20.20 23.32
CA TYR A 608 -16.31 -20.47 21.93
C TYR A 608 -17.14 -21.75 21.81
N VAL A 609 -16.64 -22.89 22.32
CA VAL A 609 -17.33 -24.20 22.23
C VAL A 609 -18.72 -24.16 22.85
N PHE A 610 -18.93 -23.35 23.90
CA PHE A 610 -20.21 -23.24 24.60
C PHE A 610 -21.04 -22.00 24.23
N ASN A 611 -20.67 -21.29 23.17
CA ASN A 611 -21.39 -20.13 22.63
C ASN A 611 -21.79 -19.10 23.73
N LYS A 612 -20.84 -18.79 24.62
CA LYS A 612 -21.08 -17.88 25.76
C LYS A 612 -21.01 -16.42 25.32
N PRO A 613 -21.93 -15.55 25.74
CA PRO A 613 -21.77 -14.11 25.57
C PRO A 613 -20.64 -13.62 26.49
N VAL A 614 -19.77 -12.75 25.98
CA VAL A 614 -18.61 -12.12 26.65
C VAL A 614 -17.33 -12.98 26.66
N CYS A 615 -16.41 -12.71 25.72
CA CYS A 615 -15.02 -13.16 25.79
C CYS A 615 -14.14 -12.00 26.29
N LEU A 616 -13.33 -12.25 27.33
CA LEU A 616 -12.27 -11.37 27.81
C LEU A 616 -10.92 -12.11 27.78
N PRO A 617 -9.84 -11.49 27.28
CA PRO A 617 -9.74 -10.10 26.82
C PRO A 617 -10.09 -9.92 25.33
N LEU A 618 -10.74 -8.80 24.99
CA LEU A 618 -10.98 -8.33 23.61
C LEU A 618 -9.76 -7.53 23.09
N PRO A 619 -9.49 -7.49 21.77
CA PRO A 619 -10.35 -7.92 20.66
C PRO A 619 -9.64 -8.86 19.67
N THR A 620 -9.95 -10.17 19.63
CA THR A 620 -9.94 -10.97 18.37
C THR A 620 -10.64 -12.33 18.57
N CYS A 621 -11.86 -12.35 19.08
CA CYS A 621 -12.65 -13.57 19.01
C CYS A 621 -13.30 -13.67 17.62
N TRP A 622 -12.58 -14.37 16.74
CA TRP A 622 -13.04 -15.02 15.52
C TRP A 622 -13.51 -14.09 14.40
N LEU A 623 -12.54 -13.53 13.66
CA LEU A 623 -12.77 -13.25 12.24
C LEU A 623 -13.24 -14.56 11.61
N SER A 624 -14.46 -14.59 11.07
CA SER A 624 -15.00 -15.73 10.35
C SER A 624 -14.02 -16.13 9.25
N GLY A 625 -13.24 -17.18 9.47
CA GLY A 625 -12.17 -17.62 8.57
C GLY A 625 -10.83 -17.99 9.22
N LEU A 626 -10.61 -17.73 10.51
CA LEU A 626 -9.34 -18.06 11.20
C LEU A 626 -9.50 -19.16 12.26
N LEU A 627 -9.96 -20.35 11.85
CA LEU A 627 -10.09 -21.55 12.69
C LEU A 627 -8.78 -21.93 13.41
N CYS A 628 -7.64 -21.63 12.78
CA CYS A 628 -6.28 -21.90 13.28
C CYS A 628 -6.03 -21.43 14.73
N ARG A 629 -6.60 -20.29 15.17
CA ARG A 629 -6.23 -19.70 16.47
C ARG A 629 -6.61 -20.53 17.68
N GLY A 630 -7.70 -21.29 17.65
CA GLY A 630 -8.07 -22.19 18.76
C GLY A 630 -8.05 -23.67 18.41
N ASP A 631 -7.69 -24.02 17.18
CA ASP A 631 -7.51 -25.40 16.74
C ASP A 631 -6.09 -25.85 17.07
N TRP A 632 -5.90 -26.16 18.35
CA TRP A 632 -4.61 -26.56 18.93
C TRP A 632 -4.03 -27.82 18.27
N ASN A 633 -4.90 -28.69 17.77
CA ASN A 633 -4.54 -29.98 17.20
C ASN A 633 -4.56 -30.04 15.67
N GLY A 634 -4.98 -28.97 14.99
CA GLY A 634 -5.03 -28.89 13.52
C GLY A 634 -6.12 -29.75 12.87
N SER A 635 -7.21 -30.01 13.59
CA SER A 635 -8.36 -30.79 13.08
C SER A 635 -9.24 -30.06 12.07
N GLY A 636 -9.01 -28.77 11.87
CA GLY A 636 -9.91 -27.88 11.12
C GLY A 636 -11.16 -27.48 11.93
N THR A 637 -11.25 -27.84 13.21
CA THR A 637 -12.37 -27.49 14.09
C THR A 637 -11.88 -27.12 15.49
N VAL A 638 -12.55 -26.19 16.15
CA VAL A 638 -12.23 -25.80 17.52
C VAL A 638 -13.16 -26.53 18.47
N THR A 639 -12.61 -27.44 19.28
CA THR A 639 -13.37 -28.37 20.12
C THR A 639 -12.90 -28.33 21.57
N LEU A 640 -13.62 -29.04 22.45
CA LEU A 640 -13.16 -29.21 23.84
C LEU A 640 -11.82 -29.97 23.93
N ALA A 641 -11.47 -30.77 22.91
CA ALA A 641 -10.18 -31.45 22.87
C ALA A 641 -9.01 -30.45 22.78
N ASP A 642 -9.20 -29.32 22.10
CA ASP A 642 -8.21 -28.25 21.98
C ASP A 642 -7.98 -27.53 23.31
N ALA A 643 -9.06 -27.27 24.06
CA ALA A 643 -8.97 -26.76 25.42
C ALA A 643 -8.21 -27.73 26.34
N ILE A 644 -8.47 -29.03 26.24
CA ILE A 644 -7.80 -30.06 27.04
C ILE A 644 -6.30 -30.11 26.73
N ARG A 645 -5.92 -30.01 25.45
CA ARG A 645 -4.50 -29.94 25.05
C ARG A 645 -3.82 -28.69 25.58
N GLY A 646 -4.47 -27.53 25.48
CA GLY A 646 -3.95 -26.28 26.03
C GLY A 646 -3.71 -26.36 27.54
N VAL A 647 -4.65 -26.93 28.30
CA VAL A 647 -4.47 -27.17 29.74
C VAL A 647 -3.28 -28.09 30.00
N ASN A 648 -3.19 -29.22 29.29
CA ASN A 648 -2.10 -30.18 29.51
C ASN A 648 -0.73 -29.61 29.14
N TYR A 649 -0.66 -28.75 28.13
CA TYR A 649 0.54 -28.01 27.74
C TYR A 649 0.96 -27.02 28.83
N ILE A 650 0.06 -26.14 29.25
CA ILE A 650 0.33 -25.09 30.25
C ILE A 650 0.82 -25.69 31.58
N PHE A 651 0.29 -26.85 31.96
CA PHE A 651 0.66 -27.52 33.21
C PHE A 651 1.73 -28.61 33.06
N ASN A 652 2.41 -28.69 31.92
CA ASN A 652 3.49 -29.66 31.65
C ASN A 652 3.13 -31.11 32.02
N LYS A 653 1.93 -31.56 31.66
CA LYS A 653 1.47 -32.92 32.00
C LYS A 653 2.27 -33.98 31.22
N PRO A 654 2.60 -35.14 31.83
CA PRO A 654 3.19 -36.26 31.10
C PRO A 654 2.18 -36.92 30.14
N GLY A 655 2.65 -37.52 29.03
CA GLY A 655 1.81 -38.32 28.11
C GLY A 655 1.32 -37.63 26.84
N GLY A 656 2.09 -36.70 26.27
CA GLY A 656 1.75 -35.91 25.06
C GLY A 656 1.38 -36.69 23.79
N PRO A 657 1.10 -35.99 22.67
CA PRO A 657 1.55 -34.62 22.38
C PRO A 657 0.58 -33.52 22.87
N TRP A 658 1.10 -32.63 23.72
CA TRP A 658 0.37 -31.45 24.21
C TRP A 658 0.79 -30.16 23.52
N ASN A 659 1.97 -30.14 22.89
CA ASN A 659 2.48 -28.97 22.18
C ASN A 659 1.51 -28.51 21.10
N ALA A 660 1.35 -27.20 20.97
CA ALA A 660 0.69 -26.61 19.81
C ALA A 660 1.44 -27.00 18.53
N LEU A 661 0.71 -27.07 17.42
CA LEU A 661 1.31 -27.23 16.11
C LEU A 661 2.17 -26.02 15.74
N SER A 662 3.12 -26.24 14.85
CA SER A 662 3.96 -25.16 14.31
C SER A 662 3.12 -24.13 13.55
N ILE A 663 3.56 -22.87 13.59
CA ILE A 663 2.97 -21.76 12.84
C ILE A 663 2.90 -22.14 11.35
N GLY A 664 1.76 -21.88 10.72
CA GLY A 664 1.52 -22.18 9.29
C GLY A 664 0.81 -23.50 9.00
N VAL A 665 0.63 -24.41 9.98
CA VAL A 665 0.02 -25.74 9.74
C VAL A 665 -1.49 -25.69 9.51
N CYS A 666 -2.24 -24.82 10.20
CA CYS A 666 -3.71 -24.75 10.07
C CYS A 666 -4.18 -23.61 9.14
N CYS A 667 -3.32 -23.17 8.21
CA CYS A 667 -3.56 -22.01 7.32
C CYS A 667 -4.16 -22.38 5.95
N LEU A 668 -4.98 -23.42 5.88
CA LEU A 668 -5.73 -23.78 4.67
C LEU A 668 -7.23 -23.77 4.96
N PRO A 669 -8.09 -23.30 4.04
CA PRO A 669 -9.53 -23.55 4.13
C PRO A 669 -9.84 -25.05 4.06
#